data_AF-A0A2N6BRX7-F1
#
_entry.id   AF-A0A2N6BRX7-F1
#
_cell.length_a   1.000
_cell.length_b   1.000
_cell.length_c   1.000
_cell.angle_alpha   90.00
_cell.angle_beta   90.00
_cell.angle_gamma   90.00
#
_symmetry.space_group_name_H-M   'P 1'
#
loop_
_entity.id
_entity.type
_entity.pdbx_description
1 polymer ?
#
loop_
_entity_poly.entity_id
_entity_poly.type
_entity_poly.pdbx_seq_one_letter_code
_entity_poly.pdbx_strand_id
1 'polypeptide(L)'
;MSKSDIKGSFKVPLELRVHGRGGQGGVTLAKLIATLYSGLGLHVQTFGDYGSERAGAPIRAYTRVDETTVTNRNKVYNPDHLIVLDPGLLGPSVLDGTSSGALLLINTTEEGAEVAKRYPMLRVGVIDATSIARKHGIGTASVVIINTTLAGAYARLLGIPMEVVSEAYEKVGLAGDLAAAKEAYDSVEIFEAIESGEEASGGVEEYVLGSFPAILPLTGHVSERFAPVCTGDWRTQTPHYLFHEAPCNGECPAGNDVVGFIQTLKEDGVDAAAQRLLATQPFPSVCGRVCPAPCIGSCSRRLYDGAVNIRGLERWIGDNAEFPPIEKAENPEPKRIAIVGGGPAGLAAAFEAARAGHSATIYEANEAPGGVLRYGIPEYRLPGEVLDREVGRLRELGVKVVSSTVVNSEKLIELSAGNDAVIIAAGLGRLADLGFGELSGVEQGIAFLRAVKSGEKINLSEEDVVVVGGGNTAVDCARTALRLGAARVTLLYRRGREEMPAIDDEVADAIEEGVRLELYSQPVQAEGAGAISALEVAEVELYDYDETGRRRPVVTDRRRKIPCTRLFMALGQTPEAGLMPDVWQVEGERMLSGGAPLNVWLAGDLLTGAGTVAHAIGDGRRVAALALESNVAREEKPEVTPDGVRADFFESRPPMAEKHLQVADRLSSFAEVSEGITGPEEAERCFSCGTCTACDTCLYSCPEGVISRDGESYNIDGEFCKGCGICVAECPRMAMNMSGLESGRQ
;
A
#
# COMPACT_ATOMS: atom_id res chain seq x y z
N MET A 1 -62.34 5.09 -13.23
CA MET A 1 -61.70 3.87 -12.69
C MET A 1 -61.44 4.08 -11.21
N SER A 2 -61.58 3.05 -10.38
CA SER A 2 -61.16 3.16 -8.97
C SER A 2 -59.63 3.19 -8.88
N LYS A 3 -59.05 3.77 -7.81
CA LYS A 3 -57.58 3.77 -7.60
C LYS A 3 -57.00 2.34 -7.58
N SER A 4 -57.79 1.34 -7.17
CA SER A 4 -57.43 -0.09 -7.24
C SER A 4 -57.38 -0.64 -8.66
N ASP A 5 -58.28 -0.22 -9.56
CA ASP A 5 -58.27 -0.67 -10.97
C ASP A 5 -57.05 -0.10 -11.73
N ILE A 6 -56.66 1.14 -11.39
CA ILE A 6 -55.47 1.81 -11.94
C ILE A 6 -54.20 1.19 -11.37
N LYS A 7 -54.18 0.82 -10.08
CA LYS A 7 -53.04 0.11 -9.47
C LYS A 7 -52.78 -1.24 -10.16
N GLY A 8 -53.83 -1.95 -10.59
CA GLY A 8 -53.72 -3.24 -11.28
C GLY A 8 -53.28 -3.18 -12.75
N SER A 9 -53.17 -1.99 -13.35
CA SER A 9 -52.76 -1.84 -14.76
C SER A 9 -51.25 -1.68 -14.98
N PHE A 10 -50.44 -1.69 -13.92
CA PHE A 10 -48.98 -1.55 -13.98
C PHE A 10 -48.26 -2.80 -13.48
N LYS A 11 -47.19 -3.19 -14.16
CA LYS A 11 -46.28 -4.23 -13.68
C LYS A 11 -45.46 -3.67 -12.52
N VAL A 12 -45.51 -4.32 -11.36
CA VAL A 12 -44.67 -4.03 -10.19
C VAL A 12 -43.94 -5.33 -9.77
N PRO A 13 -42.66 -5.30 -9.35
CA PRO A 13 -41.82 -4.11 -9.16
C PRO A 13 -41.52 -3.40 -10.49
N LEU A 14 -41.44 -2.07 -10.43
CA LEU A 14 -41.17 -1.20 -11.56
C LEU A 14 -39.93 -0.35 -11.30
N GLU A 15 -38.97 -0.39 -12.21
CA GLU A 15 -37.79 0.48 -12.17
C GLU A 15 -37.82 1.52 -13.30
N LEU A 16 -37.60 2.79 -12.93
CA LEU A 16 -37.63 3.93 -13.84
C LEU A 16 -36.31 4.69 -13.80
N ARG A 17 -35.81 5.05 -14.98
CA ARG A 17 -34.59 5.85 -15.17
C ARG A 17 -34.91 7.09 -16.00
N VAL A 18 -34.57 8.26 -15.48
CA VAL A 18 -34.68 9.55 -16.18
C VAL A 18 -33.29 10.03 -16.57
N HIS A 19 -33.14 10.51 -17.80
CA HIS A 19 -31.94 11.18 -18.30
C HIS A 19 -32.32 12.59 -18.77
N GLY A 20 -31.53 13.57 -18.36
CA GLY A 20 -31.70 14.95 -18.80
C GLY A 20 -30.44 15.76 -18.54
N ARG A 21 -30.52 17.07 -18.65
CA ARG A 21 -29.43 17.98 -18.30
C ARG A 21 -29.75 18.79 -17.06
N GLY A 22 -28.69 19.24 -16.37
CA GLY A 22 -28.80 20.25 -15.32
C GLY A 22 -29.65 21.44 -15.75
N GLY A 23 -30.71 21.71 -14.99
CA GLY A 23 -31.67 22.79 -15.26
C GLY A 23 -32.99 22.36 -15.90
N GLN A 24 -33.10 21.17 -16.51
CA GLN A 24 -34.33 20.72 -17.19
C GLN A 24 -35.39 20.12 -16.25
N GLY A 25 -35.06 19.93 -14.97
CA GLY A 25 -35.98 19.43 -13.96
C GLY A 25 -36.11 17.90 -13.87
N GLY A 26 -35.17 17.12 -14.41
CA GLY A 26 -35.23 15.65 -14.43
C GLY A 26 -35.42 14.96 -13.07
N VAL A 27 -34.75 15.45 -12.01
CA VAL A 27 -34.95 14.91 -10.65
C VAL A 27 -36.33 15.27 -10.10
N THR A 28 -36.81 16.48 -10.40
CA THR A 28 -38.16 16.90 -10.00
C THR A 28 -39.23 16.10 -10.74
N LEU A 29 -39.01 15.76 -12.02
CA LEU A 29 -39.87 14.83 -12.75
C LEU A 29 -39.92 13.45 -12.07
N ALA A 30 -38.77 12.89 -11.69
CA ALA A 30 -38.72 11.61 -10.97
C ALA A 30 -39.50 11.66 -9.64
N LYS A 31 -39.41 12.77 -8.90
CA LYS A 31 -40.20 13.02 -7.68
C LYS A 31 -41.69 13.13 -7.96
N LEU A 32 -42.09 13.86 -9.01
CA LEU A 32 -43.49 13.97 -9.44
C LEU A 32 -44.08 12.60 -9.76
N ILE A 33 -43.34 11.78 -10.51
CA ILE A 33 -43.74 10.40 -10.83
C ILE A 33 -43.85 9.55 -9.55
N ALA A 34 -42.91 9.68 -8.62
CA ALA A 34 -43.01 9.01 -7.32
C ALA A 34 -44.25 9.45 -6.54
N THR A 35 -44.61 10.74 -6.58
CA THR A 35 -45.85 11.25 -5.96
C THR A 35 -47.11 10.69 -6.61
N LEU A 36 -47.13 10.51 -7.94
CA LEU A 36 -48.25 9.87 -8.65
C LEU A 36 -48.47 8.44 -8.12
N TYR A 37 -47.42 7.63 -8.10
CA TYR A 37 -47.50 6.23 -7.63
C TYR A 37 -47.80 6.13 -6.13
N SER A 38 -47.24 7.01 -5.31
CA SER A 38 -47.59 7.10 -3.89
C SER A 38 -49.07 7.47 -3.69
N GLY A 39 -49.62 8.36 -4.53
CA GLY A 39 -51.04 8.71 -4.55
C GLY A 39 -51.98 7.56 -4.93
N LEU A 40 -51.45 6.53 -5.60
CA LEU A 40 -52.12 5.28 -5.92
C LEU A 40 -51.96 4.21 -4.82
N GLY A 41 -51.27 4.52 -3.71
CA GLY A 41 -51.06 3.60 -2.60
C GLY A 41 -49.96 2.57 -2.84
N LEU A 42 -48.96 2.91 -3.65
CA LEU A 42 -47.73 2.13 -3.84
C LEU A 42 -46.57 2.72 -3.03
N HIS A 43 -45.60 1.88 -2.71
CA HIS A 43 -44.37 2.29 -2.07
C HIS A 43 -43.37 2.72 -3.12
N VAL A 44 -42.71 3.86 -2.89
CA VAL A 44 -41.80 4.47 -3.86
C VAL A 44 -40.48 4.86 -3.20
N GLN A 45 -39.40 4.74 -3.97
CA GLN A 45 -38.11 5.31 -3.61
C GLN A 45 -37.54 6.03 -4.83
N THR A 46 -37.13 7.29 -4.67
CA THR A 46 -36.56 8.08 -5.77
C THR A 46 -35.36 8.90 -5.31
N PHE A 47 -34.35 9.02 -6.16
CA PHE A 47 -33.18 9.84 -5.92
C PHE A 47 -32.50 10.26 -7.23
N GLY A 48 -31.80 11.39 -7.19
CA GLY A 48 -31.01 11.90 -8.30
C GLY A 48 -29.55 11.44 -8.24
N ASP A 49 -28.91 11.36 -9.39
CA ASP A 49 -27.49 11.07 -9.61
C ASP A 49 -26.94 12.17 -10.50
N TYR A 50 -26.06 12.98 -9.92
CA TYR A 50 -25.58 14.22 -10.49
C TYR A 50 -24.13 14.05 -10.95
N GLY A 51 -23.83 14.48 -12.17
CA GLY A 51 -22.45 14.67 -12.60
C GLY A 51 -21.76 15.81 -11.83
N SER A 52 -20.46 15.95 -12.03
CA SER A 52 -19.63 16.95 -11.35
C SER A 52 -19.94 18.41 -11.72
N GLU A 53 -20.66 18.68 -12.82
CA GLU A 53 -20.97 20.04 -13.28
C GLU A 53 -22.37 20.52 -12.84
N ARG A 54 -22.49 21.82 -12.47
CA ARG A 54 -23.73 22.37 -11.87
C ARG A 54 -24.87 22.68 -12.87
N ALA A 55 -24.60 22.82 -14.18
CA ALA A 55 -25.61 23.09 -15.23
C ALA A 55 -25.19 22.47 -16.58
N GLY A 56 -26.14 21.96 -17.37
CA GLY A 56 -25.86 21.37 -18.69
C GLY A 56 -25.29 19.94 -18.68
N ALA A 57 -24.66 19.52 -17.58
CA ALA A 57 -24.20 18.14 -17.39
C ALA A 57 -25.36 17.13 -17.46
N PRO A 58 -25.10 15.92 -18.00
CA PRO A 58 -26.04 14.80 -17.89
C PRO A 58 -26.40 14.53 -16.42
N ILE A 59 -27.70 14.55 -16.14
CA ILE A 59 -28.30 14.19 -14.86
C ILE A 59 -29.10 12.91 -15.07
N ARG A 60 -28.99 12.01 -14.10
CA ARG A 60 -29.82 10.82 -14.00
C ARG A 60 -30.71 10.91 -12.77
N ALA A 61 -31.91 10.33 -12.85
CA ALA A 61 -32.73 10.10 -11.67
C ALA A 61 -33.35 8.71 -11.75
N TYR A 62 -33.48 8.08 -10.60
CA TYR A 62 -33.96 6.71 -10.50
C TYR A 62 -35.19 6.68 -9.60
N THR A 63 -36.24 5.99 -10.02
CA THR A 63 -37.45 5.77 -9.24
C THR A 63 -37.80 4.29 -9.25
N ARG A 64 -38.05 3.72 -8.08
CA ARG A 64 -38.58 2.36 -7.91
C ARG A 64 -39.97 2.40 -7.31
N VAL A 65 -40.83 1.50 -7.77
CA VAL A 65 -42.22 1.39 -7.32
C VAL A 65 -42.54 -0.07 -7.05
N ASP A 66 -43.13 -0.34 -5.88
CA ASP A 66 -43.47 -1.69 -5.44
C ASP A 66 -44.76 -1.66 -4.59
N GLU A 67 -45.42 -2.80 -4.42
CA GLU A 67 -46.52 -2.98 -3.48
C GLU A 67 -46.04 -3.04 -2.02
N THR A 68 -44.76 -3.35 -1.81
CA THR A 68 -44.11 -3.44 -0.52
C THR A 68 -43.05 -2.35 -0.34
N THR A 69 -42.63 -2.09 0.91
CA THR A 69 -41.63 -1.03 1.18
C THR A 69 -40.34 -1.22 0.39
N VAL A 70 -40.01 -0.25 -0.47
CA VAL A 70 -38.76 -0.24 -1.23
C VAL A 70 -37.59 0.20 -0.35
N THR A 71 -36.63 -0.69 -0.12
CA THR A 71 -35.42 -0.41 0.67
C THR A 71 -34.17 -0.20 -0.20
N ASN A 72 -34.22 -0.56 -1.50
CA ASN A 72 -33.09 -0.54 -2.42
C ASN A 72 -32.83 0.83 -3.08
N ARG A 73 -31.82 1.55 -2.56
CA ARG A 73 -31.38 2.87 -3.05
C ARG A 73 -30.20 2.81 -4.05
N ASN A 74 -29.96 1.69 -4.73
CA ASN A 74 -28.90 1.57 -5.76
C ASN A 74 -29.35 2.13 -7.12
N LYS A 75 -28.43 2.38 -8.06
CA LYS A 75 -28.79 2.86 -9.41
C LYS A 75 -29.71 1.85 -10.13
N VAL A 76 -30.56 2.32 -11.05
CA VAL A 76 -31.40 1.45 -11.90
C VAL A 76 -30.60 1.10 -13.15
N TYR A 77 -30.17 -0.15 -13.22
CA TYR A 77 -29.39 -0.67 -14.35
C TYR A 77 -30.30 -1.18 -15.47
N ASN A 78 -31.42 -1.82 -15.12
CA ASN A 78 -32.37 -2.40 -16.08
C ASN A 78 -33.74 -1.70 -15.97
N PRO A 79 -33.94 -0.52 -16.58
CA PRO A 79 -35.19 0.22 -16.44
C PRO A 79 -36.33 -0.45 -17.22
N ASP A 80 -37.49 -0.58 -16.59
CA ASP A 80 -38.75 -0.86 -17.28
C ASP A 80 -39.24 0.40 -18.03
N HIS A 81 -39.02 1.58 -17.44
CA HIS A 81 -39.38 2.87 -18.03
C HIS A 81 -38.15 3.80 -18.13
N LEU A 82 -37.89 4.31 -19.33
CA LEU A 82 -36.82 5.24 -19.64
C LEU A 82 -37.43 6.58 -20.09
N ILE A 83 -37.05 7.67 -19.44
CA ILE A 83 -37.51 9.02 -19.82
C ILE A 83 -36.30 9.86 -20.20
N VAL A 84 -36.31 10.46 -21.38
CA VAL A 84 -35.21 11.28 -21.89
C VAL A 84 -35.69 12.70 -22.21
N LEU A 85 -35.18 13.65 -21.43
CA LEU A 85 -35.55 15.07 -21.50
C LEU A 85 -34.84 15.82 -22.63
N ASP A 86 -33.69 15.32 -23.07
CA ASP A 86 -32.88 15.88 -24.14
C ASP A 86 -32.50 14.75 -25.13
N PRO A 87 -32.97 14.80 -26.38
CA PRO A 87 -32.74 13.73 -27.35
C PRO A 87 -31.26 13.56 -27.69
N GLY A 88 -30.43 14.60 -27.51
CA GLY A 88 -28.98 14.52 -27.71
C GLY A 88 -28.26 13.64 -26.68
N LEU A 89 -28.93 13.19 -25.61
CA LEU A 89 -28.40 12.21 -24.68
C LEU A 89 -28.66 10.77 -25.12
N LEU A 90 -29.55 10.53 -26.10
CA LEU A 90 -29.83 9.18 -26.57
C LEU A 90 -28.62 8.58 -27.27
N GLY A 91 -28.17 7.46 -26.74
CA GLY A 91 -27.08 6.65 -27.28
C GLY A 91 -27.04 5.29 -26.59
N PRO A 92 -26.10 4.42 -26.98
CA PRO A 92 -26.00 3.05 -26.46
C PRO A 92 -25.95 2.99 -24.92
N SER A 93 -25.24 3.91 -24.28
CA SER A 93 -25.11 3.99 -22.82
C SER A 93 -26.39 4.39 -22.08
N VAL A 94 -27.29 5.14 -22.73
CA VAL A 94 -28.60 5.52 -22.16
C VAL A 94 -29.64 4.43 -22.34
N LEU A 95 -29.48 3.59 -23.37
CA LEU A 95 -30.36 2.44 -23.63
C LEU A 95 -29.90 1.17 -22.92
N ASP A 96 -28.68 1.14 -22.38
CA ASP A 96 -28.12 -0.02 -21.68
C ASP A 96 -29.04 -0.57 -20.58
N GLY A 97 -29.21 -1.89 -20.56
CA GLY A 97 -30.10 -2.63 -19.66
C GLY A 97 -31.60 -2.51 -19.95
N THR A 98 -32.02 -1.74 -20.95
CA THR A 98 -33.46 -1.57 -21.29
C THR A 98 -33.95 -2.83 -22.02
N SER A 99 -34.94 -3.52 -21.43
CA SER A 99 -35.50 -4.76 -22.00
C SER A 99 -36.46 -4.49 -23.16
N SER A 100 -36.66 -5.47 -24.04
CA SER A 100 -37.71 -5.39 -25.06
C SER A 100 -39.08 -5.23 -24.40
N GLY A 101 -39.92 -4.35 -24.94
CA GLY A 101 -41.22 -3.95 -24.38
C GLY A 101 -41.15 -2.87 -23.31
N ALA A 102 -39.95 -2.41 -22.91
CA ALA A 102 -39.81 -1.27 -22.01
C ALA A 102 -40.34 0.03 -22.65
N LEU A 103 -40.76 0.95 -21.80
CA LEU A 103 -41.33 2.24 -22.21
C LEU A 103 -40.23 3.28 -22.38
N LEU A 104 -40.20 3.98 -23.51
CA LEU A 104 -39.34 5.13 -23.75
C LEU A 104 -40.20 6.38 -23.95
N LEU A 105 -40.11 7.37 -23.05
CA LEU A 105 -40.68 8.71 -23.28
C LEU A 105 -39.57 9.68 -23.63
N ILE A 106 -39.65 10.32 -24.79
CA ILE A 106 -38.63 11.23 -25.31
C ILE A 106 -39.22 12.60 -25.62
N ASN A 107 -38.56 13.64 -25.11
CA ASN A 107 -38.82 15.02 -25.50
C ASN A 107 -38.07 15.36 -26.79
N THR A 108 -38.75 15.54 -27.92
CA THR A 108 -38.14 15.90 -29.20
C THR A 108 -39.15 16.59 -30.11
N THR A 109 -38.64 17.36 -31.08
CA THR A 109 -39.42 17.96 -32.17
C THR A 109 -39.43 17.07 -33.43
N GLU A 110 -38.72 15.94 -33.40
CA GLU A 110 -38.70 14.99 -34.50
C GLU A 110 -40.06 14.29 -34.67
N GLU A 111 -40.38 13.89 -35.90
CA GLU A 111 -41.63 13.20 -36.21
C GLU A 111 -41.70 11.86 -35.47
N GLY A 112 -42.79 11.62 -34.72
CA GLY A 112 -42.89 10.49 -33.79
C GLY A 112 -42.71 9.13 -34.46
N ALA A 113 -43.20 8.97 -35.70
CA ALA A 113 -43.05 7.74 -36.47
C ALA A 113 -41.58 7.39 -36.79
N GLU A 114 -40.73 8.39 -37.05
CA GLU A 114 -39.30 8.17 -37.32
C GLU A 114 -38.51 7.89 -36.04
N VAL A 115 -38.91 8.48 -34.92
CA VAL A 115 -38.36 8.15 -33.59
C VAL A 115 -38.71 6.70 -33.23
N ALA A 116 -39.96 6.27 -33.42
CA ALA A 116 -40.40 4.91 -33.11
C ALA A 116 -39.68 3.85 -33.95
N LYS A 117 -39.42 4.11 -35.25
CA LYS A 117 -38.65 3.21 -36.12
C LYS A 117 -37.21 2.96 -35.64
N ARG A 118 -36.59 3.92 -34.93
CA ARG A 118 -35.24 3.75 -34.36
C ARG A 118 -35.22 2.81 -33.15
N TYR A 119 -36.36 2.64 -32.48
CA TYR A 119 -36.48 1.83 -31.27
C TYR A 119 -37.66 0.86 -31.38
N PRO A 120 -37.66 -0.04 -32.38
CA PRO A 120 -38.82 -0.89 -32.69
C PRO A 120 -39.16 -1.85 -31.56
N MET A 121 -38.19 -2.19 -30.70
CA MET A 121 -38.36 -3.09 -29.57
C MET A 121 -38.93 -2.42 -28.31
N LEU A 122 -39.17 -1.10 -28.32
CA LEU A 122 -39.65 -0.32 -27.19
C LEU A 122 -41.03 0.27 -27.46
N ARG A 123 -41.80 0.50 -26.41
CA ARG A 123 -43.04 1.29 -26.48
C ARG A 123 -42.68 2.76 -26.35
N VAL A 124 -42.82 3.53 -27.43
CA VAL A 124 -42.26 4.89 -27.53
C VAL A 124 -43.35 5.95 -27.41
N GLY A 125 -43.17 6.89 -26.47
CA GLY A 125 -43.92 8.14 -26.37
C GLY A 125 -43.08 9.32 -26.84
N VAL A 126 -43.61 10.12 -27.75
CA VAL A 126 -42.92 11.29 -28.32
C VAL A 126 -43.73 12.55 -28.03
N ILE A 127 -43.05 13.60 -27.54
CA ILE A 127 -43.69 14.87 -27.21
C ILE A 127 -42.71 16.04 -27.37
N ASP A 128 -43.16 17.19 -27.85
CA ASP A 128 -42.42 18.45 -27.76
C ASP A 128 -42.80 19.19 -26.47
N ALA A 129 -42.33 18.66 -25.34
CA ALA A 129 -42.60 19.25 -24.03
C ALA A 129 -41.95 20.64 -23.87
N THR A 130 -40.89 20.92 -24.64
CA THR A 130 -40.19 22.21 -24.63
C THR A 130 -41.08 23.33 -25.17
N SER A 131 -41.71 23.14 -26.33
CA SER A 131 -42.60 24.15 -26.90
C SER A 131 -43.87 24.34 -26.07
N ILE A 132 -44.42 23.25 -25.51
CA ILE A 132 -45.59 23.31 -24.61
C ILE A 132 -45.23 24.10 -23.35
N ALA A 133 -44.12 23.78 -22.68
CA ALA A 133 -43.68 24.49 -21.48
C ALA A 133 -43.45 26.00 -21.74
N ARG A 134 -42.85 26.35 -22.89
CA ARG A 134 -42.66 27.75 -23.30
C ARG A 134 -43.97 28.50 -23.48
N LYS A 135 -44.95 27.87 -24.15
CA LYS A 135 -46.28 28.46 -24.38
C LYS A 135 -47.00 28.80 -23.07
N HIS A 136 -46.81 27.99 -22.04
CA HIS A 136 -47.40 28.18 -20.71
C HIS A 136 -46.50 28.98 -19.74
N GLY A 137 -45.34 29.46 -20.19
CA GLY A 137 -44.46 30.31 -19.39
C GLY A 137 -43.72 29.57 -18.26
N ILE A 138 -43.46 28.27 -18.40
CA ILE A 138 -42.80 27.45 -17.38
C ILE A 138 -41.27 27.51 -17.55
N GLY A 139 -40.59 28.06 -16.55
CA GLY A 139 -39.13 28.28 -16.54
C GLY A 139 -38.75 29.72 -16.88
N THR A 140 -37.50 29.94 -17.29
CA THR A 140 -36.97 31.25 -17.70
C THR A 140 -36.75 31.30 -19.21
N ALA A 141 -36.50 32.50 -19.76
CA ALA A 141 -36.16 32.66 -21.18
C ALA A 141 -34.90 31.87 -21.61
N SER A 142 -33.98 31.60 -20.68
CA SER A 142 -32.74 30.86 -20.91
C SER A 142 -32.81 29.37 -20.53
N VAL A 143 -33.72 28.96 -19.65
CA VAL A 143 -33.87 27.57 -19.19
C VAL A 143 -35.36 27.21 -19.10
N VAL A 144 -35.84 26.46 -20.09
CA VAL A 144 -37.19 25.90 -20.09
C VAL A 144 -37.22 24.68 -19.17
N ILE A 145 -38.14 24.66 -18.22
CA ILE A 145 -38.32 23.54 -17.29
C ILE A 145 -39.50 22.70 -17.80
N ILE A 146 -39.24 21.46 -18.19
CA ILE A 146 -40.22 20.60 -18.90
C ILE A 146 -40.76 19.45 -18.04
N ASN A 147 -40.36 19.38 -16.78
CA ASN A 147 -40.69 18.29 -15.86
C ASN A 147 -42.19 18.10 -15.64
N THR A 148 -42.95 19.18 -15.41
CA THR A 148 -44.39 19.12 -15.18
C THR A 148 -45.09 18.72 -16.47
N THR A 149 -44.80 19.39 -17.58
CA THR A 149 -45.25 19.01 -18.92
C THR A 149 -45.04 17.51 -19.22
N LEU A 150 -43.85 16.97 -18.98
CA LEU A 150 -43.53 15.56 -19.22
C LEU A 150 -44.27 14.59 -18.29
N ALA A 151 -44.58 14.98 -17.06
CA ALA A 151 -45.37 14.13 -16.16
C ALA A 151 -46.79 13.90 -16.69
N GLY A 152 -47.36 14.88 -17.40
CA GLY A 152 -48.64 14.73 -18.11
C GLY A 152 -48.56 13.73 -19.25
N ALA A 153 -47.58 13.87 -20.14
CA ALA A 153 -47.33 12.90 -21.21
C ALA A 153 -47.11 11.47 -20.66
N TYR A 154 -46.29 11.33 -19.62
CA TYR A 154 -46.03 10.05 -18.96
C TYR A 154 -47.30 9.41 -18.38
N ALA A 155 -48.16 10.20 -17.73
CA ALA A 155 -49.43 9.71 -17.19
C ALA A 155 -50.34 9.16 -18.30
N ARG A 156 -50.37 9.82 -19.48
CA ARG A 156 -51.14 9.34 -20.63
C ARG A 156 -50.65 8.00 -21.15
N LEU A 157 -49.32 7.82 -21.28
CA LEU A 157 -48.74 6.54 -21.71
C LEU A 157 -49.17 5.37 -20.83
N LEU A 158 -49.34 5.64 -19.54
CA LEU A 158 -49.72 4.67 -18.53
C LEU A 158 -51.24 4.60 -18.30
N GLY A 159 -52.05 5.43 -18.96
CA GLY A 159 -53.49 5.47 -18.72
C GLY A 159 -53.87 5.96 -17.30
N ILE A 160 -52.96 6.67 -16.62
CA ILE A 160 -53.24 7.31 -15.34
C ILE A 160 -54.16 8.51 -15.58
N PRO A 161 -55.35 8.60 -14.97
CA PRO A 161 -56.27 9.71 -15.20
C PRO A 161 -55.70 11.06 -14.77
N MET A 162 -56.09 12.11 -15.49
CA MET A 162 -55.62 13.49 -15.23
C MET A 162 -55.97 13.97 -13.81
N GLU A 163 -57.03 13.45 -13.20
CA GLU A 163 -57.41 13.76 -11.83
C GLU A 163 -56.31 13.37 -10.83
N VAL A 164 -55.64 12.23 -11.05
CA VAL A 164 -54.52 11.78 -10.22
C VAL A 164 -53.30 12.69 -10.39
N VAL A 165 -53.08 13.18 -11.60
CA VAL A 165 -52.01 14.15 -11.90
C VAL A 165 -52.28 15.48 -11.19
N SER A 166 -53.53 15.96 -11.23
CA SER A 166 -53.97 17.17 -10.50
C SER A 166 -53.73 17.04 -8.99
N GLU A 167 -54.15 15.93 -8.39
CA GLU A 167 -53.93 15.67 -6.95
C GLU A 167 -52.43 15.67 -6.59
N ALA A 168 -51.58 15.08 -7.43
CA ALA A 168 -50.13 15.05 -7.19
C ALA A 168 -49.52 16.45 -7.28
N TYR A 169 -49.97 17.29 -8.22
CA TYR A 169 -49.49 18.65 -8.42
C TYR A 169 -49.86 19.56 -7.26
N GLU A 170 -51.09 19.44 -6.75
CA GLU A 170 -51.51 20.15 -5.54
C GLU A 170 -50.62 19.82 -4.35
N LYS A 171 -50.30 18.53 -4.14
CA LYS A 171 -49.45 18.08 -3.02
C LYS A 171 -48.03 18.65 -3.06
N VAL A 172 -47.47 18.87 -4.25
CA VAL A 172 -46.11 19.40 -4.41
C VAL A 172 -46.07 20.91 -4.68
N GLY A 173 -47.23 21.59 -4.68
CA GLY A 173 -47.32 23.03 -4.90
C GLY A 173 -47.11 23.49 -6.35
N LEU A 174 -47.40 22.64 -7.33
CA LEU A 174 -47.21 22.91 -8.77
C LEU A 174 -48.53 23.01 -9.56
N ALA A 175 -49.64 23.31 -8.89
CA ALA A 175 -50.97 23.43 -9.53
C ALA A 175 -51.02 24.45 -10.69
N GLY A 176 -50.14 25.47 -10.67
CA GLY A 176 -50.01 26.46 -11.74
C GLY A 176 -49.58 25.88 -13.09
N ASP A 177 -48.90 24.72 -13.09
CA ASP A 177 -48.35 24.09 -14.30
C ASP A 177 -49.33 23.06 -14.93
N LEU A 178 -50.52 22.87 -14.33
CA LEU A 178 -51.46 21.82 -14.72
C LEU A 178 -51.95 21.97 -16.16
N ALA A 179 -52.06 23.21 -16.66
CA ALA A 179 -52.47 23.47 -18.04
C ALA A 179 -51.47 22.90 -19.08
N ALA A 180 -50.17 23.01 -18.80
CA ALA A 180 -49.12 22.46 -19.65
C ALA A 180 -49.08 20.93 -19.59
N ALA A 181 -49.23 20.36 -18.39
CA ALA A 181 -49.32 18.91 -18.21
C ALA A 181 -50.54 18.34 -18.95
N LYS A 182 -51.68 19.04 -18.94
CA LYS A 182 -52.88 18.65 -19.69
C LYS A 182 -52.69 18.68 -21.20
N GLU A 183 -52.08 19.75 -21.71
CA GLU A 183 -51.77 19.83 -23.14
C GLU A 183 -50.85 18.69 -23.58
N ALA A 184 -49.82 18.36 -22.78
CA ALA A 184 -48.92 17.23 -23.06
C ALA A 184 -49.61 15.86 -22.95
N TYR A 185 -50.53 15.69 -21.99
CA TYR A 185 -51.33 14.47 -21.84
C TYR A 185 -52.22 14.22 -23.07
N ASP A 186 -52.76 15.29 -23.66
CA ASP A 186 -53.66 15.18 -24.83
C ASP A 186 -52.90 15.06 -26.16
N SER A 187 -51.63 15.50 -26.21
CA SER A 187 -50.85 15.61 -27.46
C SER A 187 -49.70 14.61 -27.62
N VAL A 188 -49.37 13.81 -26.60
CA VAL A 188 -48.30 12.80 -26.70
C VAL A 188 -48.65 11.73 -27.73
N GLU A 189 -47.74 11.51 -28.68
CA GLU A 189 -47.84 10.44 -29.66
C GLU A 189 -47.31 9.14 -29.06
N ILE A 190 -48.05 8.04 -29.20
CA ILE A 190 -47.71 6.75 -28.57
C ILE A 190 -47.63 5.68 -29.66
N PHE A 191 -46.49 4.99 -29.70
CA PHE A 191 -46.20 3.90 -30.63
C PHE A 191 -45.90 2.62 -29.84
N GLU A 192 -46.56 1.52 -30.22
CA GLU A 192 -46.39 0.23 -29.56
C GLU A 192 -45.15 -0.52 -30.09
N ALA A 193 -44.55 -1.36 -29.24
CA ALA A 193 -43.37 -2.15 -29.60
C ALA A 193 -43.71 -3.22 -30.67
N ILE A 194 -42.80 -3.44 -31.61
CA ILE A 194 -42.85 -4.50 -32.61
C ILE A 194 -42.20 -5.74 -32.00
N GLU A 195 -42.98 -6.79 -31.74
CA GLU A 195 -42.44 -8.07 -31.29
C GLU A 195 -41.81 -8.85 -32.46
N SER A 196 -40.47 -8.90 -32.54
CA SER A 196 -39.77 -10.04 -33.17
C SER A 196 -38.26 -9.96 -32.98
N GLY A 197 -37.62 -11.14 -32.90
CA GLY A 197 -36.22 -11.33 -32.55
C GLY A 197 -35.18 -10.85 -33.57
N GLU A 198 -33.93 -11.05 -33.15
CA GLU A 198 -32.64 -10.83 -33.81
C GLU A 198 -31.96 -9.46 -33.57
N GLU A 199 -30.86 -9.53 -32.82
CA GLU A 199 -29.92 -8.46 -32.52
C GLU A 199 -29.13 -8.02 -33.76
N ALA A 200 -28.87 -6.72 -33.90
CA ALA A 200 -27.87 -6.21 -34.85
C ALA A 200 -26.98 -5.16 -34.20
N SER A 201 -25.70 -5.49 -34.15
CA SER A 201 -24.55 -4.67 -33.80
C SER A 201 -24.16 -3.67 -34.90
N GLY A 202 -23.68 -2.49 -34.52
CA GLY A 202 -22.93 -1.55 -35.35
C GLY A 202 -22.95 -0.18 -34.69
N GLY A 203 -21.88 0.58 -34.51
CA GLY A 203 -20.58 0.69 -35.17
C GLY A 203 -20.22 2.17 -34.98
N VAL A 204 -19.07 2.49 -34.39
CA VAL A 204 -18.71 3.86 -34.00
C VAL A 204 -18.02 4.56 -35.16
N GLU A 205 -18.52 5.73 -35.58
CA GLU A 205 -17.80 6.63 -36.48
C GLU A 205 -17.33 7.91 -35.77
N GLU A 206 -16.17 8.36 -36.22
CA GLU A 206 -15.25 9.35 -35.66
C GLU A 206 -15.74 10.79 -35.88
N TYR A 207 -15.78 11.62 -34.82
CA TYR A 207 -16.19 13.02 -34.92
C TYR A 207 -15.00 13.96 -35.19
N VAL A 208 -15.10 14.76 -36.25
CA VAL A 208 -14.18 15.87 -36.57
C VAL A 208 -14.62 17.15 -35.83
N LEU A 209 -13.75 17.70 -34.99
CA LEU A 209 -13.98 18.94 -34.24
C LEU A 209 -13.98 20.18 -35.15
N GLY A 210 -15.16 20.80 -35.33
CA GLY A 210 -15.31 22.15 -35.87
C GLY A 210 -15.09 23.24 -34.80
N SER A 211 -14.57 24.40 -35.21
CA SER A 211 -14.14 25.49 -34.32
C SER A 211 -15.25 26.08 -33.44
N PHE A 212 -14.99 26.19 -32.14
CA PHE A 212 -15.90 26.81 -31.16
C PHE A 212 -16.06 28.32 -31.38
N PRO A 213 -17.25 28.90 -31.08
CA PRO A 213 -17.47 30.34 -31.15
C PRO A 213 -16.69 31.10 -30.06
N ALA A 214 -16.41 32.38 -30.31
CA ALA A 214 -15.63 33.23 -29.43
C ALA A 214 -16.34 33.54 -28.10
N ILE A 215 -15.62 33.37 -26.99
CA ILE A 215 -16.08 33.65 -25.63
C ILE A 215 -16.22 35.18 -25.44
N LEU A 216 -17.39 35.65 -25.02
CA LEU A 216 -17.62 37.05 -24.66
C LEU A 216 -16.98 37.38 -23.29
N PRO A 217 -16.55 38.63 -23.05
CA PRO A 217 -15.92 39.00 -21.78
C PRO A 217 -16.96 38.97 -20.65
N LEU A 218 -16.60 38.36 -19.52
CA LEU A 218 -17.34 38.41 -18.26
C LEU A 218 -17.42 39.86 -17.75
N THR A 219 -18.48 40.58 -18.09
CA THR A 219 -18.75 41.89 -17.50
C THR A 219 -19.49 41.74 -16.18
N GLY A 220 -18.75 41.94 -15.08
CA GLY A 220 -19.30 42.31 -13.78
C GLY A 220 -19.28 41.22 -12.71
N HIS A 221 -18.11 40.91 -12.16
CA HIS A 221 -18.07 40.40 -10.79
C HIS A 221 -18.53 41.54 -9.87
N VAL A 222 -19.71 41.37 -9.25
CA VAL A 222 -20.14 42.19 -8.12
C VAL A 222 -19.11 42.03 -7.00
N SER A 223 -18.63 43.15 -6.46
CA SER A 223 -17.70 43.24 -5.34
C SER A 223 -18.34 42.92 -3.98
N GLU A 224 -19.54 42.32 -3.96
CA GLU A 224 -20.22 41.90 -2.75
C GLU A 224 -19.81 40.47 -2.44
N ARG A 225 -19.31 40.24 -1.21
CA ARG A 225 -19.08 38.88 -0.69
C ARG A 225 -20.40 38.13 -0.84
N PHE A 226 -20.39 36.99 -1.54
CA PHE A 226 -21.50 36.04 -1.54
C PHE A 226 -21.97 35.84 -0.10
N ALA A 227 -23.28 35.91 0.14
CA ALA A 227 -23.83 35.59 1.45
C ALA A 227 -23.26 34.23 1.89
N PRO A 228 -22.63 34.13 3.07
CA PRO A 228 -22.00 32.90 3.51
C PRO A 228 -23.14 31.95 3.90
N VAL A 229 -23.64 31.17 2.93
CA VAL A 229 -24.56 30.08 3.22
C VAL A 229 -23.73 29.04 3.96
N CYS A 230 -24.01 28.82 5.24
CA CYS A 230 -23.37 27.80 6.07
C CYS A 230 -23.76 26.39 5.56
N THR A 231 -23.19 25.97 4.43
CA THR A 231 -23.47 24.67 3.81
C THR A 231 -22.94 23.50 4.64
N GLY A 232 -22.19 23.79 5.71
CA GLY A 232 -21.78 22.83 6.72
C GLY A 232 -22.94 21.99 7.24
N ASP A 233 -24.11 22.58 7.50
CA ASP A 233 -25.26 21.86 8.06
C ASP A 233 -25.87 20.82 7.08
N TRP A 234 -25.45 20.80 5.82
CA TRP A 234 -25.97 19.87 4.81
C TRP A 234 -25.20 18.55 4.75
N ARG A 235 -24.05 18.48 5.42
CA ARG A 235 -23.15 17.32 5.34
C ARG A 235 -23.67 16.16 6.20
N THR A 236 -23.44 14.94 5.73
CA THR A 236 -23.59 13.71 6.56
C THR A 236 -22.24 13.12 6.96
N GLN A 237 -21.16 13.65 6.39
CA GLN A 237 -19.78 13.22 6.58
C GLN A 237 -18.85 14.44 6.48
N THR A 238 -17.67 14.34 7.06
CA THR A 238 -16.64 15.38 6.99
C THR A 238 -15.33 14.83 6.46
N PRO A 239 -14.63 15.56 5.58
CA PRO A 239 -13.27 15.22 5.22
C PRO A 239 -12.32 15.56 6.37
N HIS A 240 -11.36 14.69 6.64
CA HIS A 240 -10.27 14.91 7.59
C HIS A 240 -8.95 14.47 6.99
N TYR A 241 -7.88 15.18 7.31
CA TYR A 241 -6.52 14.71 7.04
C TYR A 241 -6.20 13.63 8.05
N LEU A 242 -5.76 12.48 7.56
CA LEU A 242 -5.37 11.35 8.38
C LEU A 242 -4.06 10.81 7.83
N PHE A 243 -3.14 10.55 8.74
CA PHE A 243 -1.94 9.83 8.41
C PHE A 243 -2.28 8.36 8.21
N HIS A 244 -2.05 7.86 7.01
CA HIS A 244 -2.15 6.43 6.70
C HIS A 244 -0.76 5.82 6.69
N GLU A 245 -0.67 4.56 7.09
CA GLU A 245 0.61 3.85 7.07
C GLU A 245 0.98 3.50 5.63
N ALA A 246 2.12 4.02 5.16
CA ALA A 246 2.67 3.62 3.89
C ALA A 246 3.17 2.16 3.95
N PRO A 247 2.99 1.34 2.89
CA PRO A 247 3.44 -0.05 2.88
C PRO A 247 4.95 -0.20 3.16
N CYS A 248 5.77 0.74 2.71
CA CYS A 248 7.20 0.73 2.99
C CYS A 248 7.55 1.01 4.46
N ASN A 249 6.73 1.80 5.16
CA ASN A 249 6.86 2.03 6.61
C ASN A 249 6.35 0.83 7.41
N GLY A 250 5.25 0.20 6.97
CA GLY A 250 4.67 -0.99 7.60
C GLY A 250 5.63 -2.19 7.52
N GLU A 251 6.22 -2.41 6.34
CA GLU A 251 7.09 -3.56 6.06
C GLU A 251 8.55 -3.37 6.50
N CYS A 252 8.94 -2.18 6.97
CA CYS A 252 10.31 -1.96 7.44
C CYS A 252 10.53 -2.69 8.77
N PRO A 253 11.37 -3.74 8.85
CA PRO A 253 11.54 -4.49 10.09
C PRO A 253 12.29 -3.68 11.16
N ALA A 254 13.17 -2.77 10.72
CA ALA A 254 13.82 -1.79 11.59
C ALA A 254 12.84 -0.69 12.05
N GLY A 255 11.61 -0.63 11.51
CA GLY A 255 10.60 0.35 11.85
C GLY A 255 10.98 1.78 11.47
N ASN A 256 11.64 1.97 10.33
CA ASN A 256 11.99 3.29 9.80
C ASN A 256 10.74 4.01 9.29
N ASP A 257 10.70 5.33 9.48
CA ASP A 257 9.75 6.21 8.78
C ASP A 257 10.27 6.49 7.37
N VAL A 258 10.04 5.54 6.45
CA VAL A 258 10.56 5.58 5.08
C VAL A 258 10.06 6.79 4.31
N VAL A 259 8.74 7.01 4.28
CA VAL A 259 8.17 8.19 3.62
C VAL A 259 8.74 9.47 4.25
N GLY A 260 8.82 9.52 5.57
CA GLY A 260 9.31 10.67 6.29
C GLY A 260 10.76 11.06 5.96
N PHE A 261 11.72 10.13 6.03
CA PHE A 261 13.11 10.48 5.73
C PHE A 261 13.28 10.86 4.25
N ILE A 262 12.49 10.27 3.35
CA ILE A 262 12.53 10.64 1.92
C ILE A 262 11.96 12.05 1.72
N GLN A 263 10.86 12.44 2.39
CA GLN A 263 10.36 13.81 2.32
C GLN A 263 11.36 14.81 2.90
N THR A 264 11.91 14.52 4.09
CA THR A 264 12.93 15.37 4.71
C THR A 264 14.17 15.50 3.81
N LEU A 265 14.57 14.44 3.09
CA LEU A 265 15.66 14.54 2.12
C LEU A 265 15.36 15.54 0.99
N LYS A 266 14.10 15.58 0.52
CA LYS A 266 13.68 16.51 -0.54
C LYS A 266 13.59 17.95 -0.07
N GLU A 267 13.09 18.15 1.15
CA GLU A 267 12.71 19.47 1.67
C GLU A 267 13.85 20.13 2.45
N ASP A 268 14.49 19.37 3.34
CA ASP A 268 15.46 19.86 4.33
C ASP A 268 16.90 19.39 4.06
N GLY A 269 17.08 18.45 3.12
CA GLY A 269 18.38 17.95 2.70
C GLY A 269 18.91 16.75 3.50
N VAL A 270 20.16 16.38 3.19
CA VAL A 270 20.75 15.09 3.59
C VAL A 270 20.93 14.94 5.10
N ASP A 271 21.37 15.98 5.81
CA ASP A 271 21.64 15.91 7.25
C ASP A 271 20.36 15.76 8.08
N ALA A 272 19.31 16.47 7.68
CA ALA A 272 17.99 16.36 8.31
C ALA A 272 17.38 14.98 8.08
N ALA A 273 17.53 14.41 6.87
CA ALA A 273 17.08 13.05 6.58
C ALA A 273 17.84 12.02 7.42
N ALA A 274 19.15 12.22 7.63
CA ALA A 274 19.97 11.39 8.50
C ALA A 274 19.49 11.44 9.97
N GLN A 275 19.16 12.62 10.49
CA GLN A 275 18.57 12.76 11.82
C GLN A 275 17.25 11.99 11.94
N ARG A 276 16.40 12.06 10.91
CA ARG A 276 15.14 11.33 10.87
C ARG A 276 15.34 9.81 10.84
N LEU A 277 16.36 9.31 10.13
CA LEU A 277 16.74 7.90 10.18
C LEU A 277 17.22 7.49 11.58
N LEU A 278 18.05 8.31 12.25
CA LEU A 278 18.53 8.07 13.62
C LEU A 278 17.42 8.08 14.68
N ALA A 279 16.24 8.64 14.39
CA ALA A 279 15.07 8.48 15.26
C ALA A 279 14.61 7.02 15.34
N THR A 280 15.00 6.18 14.38
CA THR A 280 14.60 4.78 14.31
C THR A 280 15.81 3.84 14.42
N GLN A 281 16.87 4.04 13.66
CA GLN A 281 17.95 3.05 13.60
C GLN A 281 19.36 3.68 13.58
N PRO A 282 20.37 3.07 14.24
CA PRO A 282 21.70 3.67 14.41
C PRO A 282 22.67 3.54 13.22
N PHE A 283 22.34 2.71 12.25
CA PHE A 283 23.17 2.22 11.15
C PHE A 283 22.61 2.45 9.73
N PRO A 284 22.29 3.70 9.30
CA PRO A 284 21.85 3.98 7.92
C PRO A 284 22.79 3.42 6.85
N SER A 285 24.09 3.62 7.02
CA SER A 285 25.11 3.25 6.02
C SER A 285 25.24 1.73 5.89
N VAL A 286 25.20 1.02 7.03
CA VAL A 286 25.24 -0.45 7.05
C VAL A 286 23.93 -1.02 6.48
N CYS A 287 22.76 -0.54 6.92
CA CYS A 287 21.47 -1.07 6.46
C CYS A 287 21.30 -0.88 4.95
N GLY A 288 21.73 0.26 4.42
CA GLY A 288 21.77 0.52 2.98
C GLY A 288 22.65 -0.45 2.17
N ARG A 289 23.51 -1.25 2.81
CA ARG A 289 24.36 -2.27 2.17
C ARG A 289 23.86 -3.69 2.35
N VAL A 290 23.30 -4.02 3.52
CA VAL A 290 23.06 -5.41 3.91
C VAL A 290 21.58 -5.77 4.06
N CYS A 291 20.68 -4.78 3.96
CA CYS A 291 19.25 -5.01 4.11
C CYS A 291 18.65 -5.69 2.86
N PRO A 292 17.77 -6.70 3.03
CA PRO A 292 16.99 -7.27 1.92
C PRO A 292 15.93 -6.32 1.35
N ALA A 293 15.72 -5.16 1.98
CA ALA A 293 14.85 -4.08 1.54
C ALA A 293 13.39 -4.51 1.23
N PRO A 294 12.67 -5.16 2.17
CA PRO A 294 11.26 -5.53 1.97
C PRO A 294 10.37 -4.32 1.64
N CYS A 295 10.74 -3.13 2.12
CA CYS A 295 10.10 -1.86 1.80
C CYS A 295 10.10 -1.51 0.30
N ILE A 296 11.07 -1.99 -0.48
CA ILE A 296 11.08 -1.86 -1.94
C ILE A 296 10.06 -2.84 -2.55
N GLY A 297 9.98 -4.05 -2.01
CA GLY A 297 9.05 -5.10 -2.44
C GLY A 297 7.58 -4.71 -2.32
N SER A 298 7.23 -3.98 -1.25
CA SER A 298 5.88 -3.48 -0.94
C SER A 298 5.56 -2.08 -1.47
N CYS A 299 6.53 -1.39 -2.08
CA CYS A 299 6.36 -0.01 -2.54
C CYS A 299 5.18 0.12 -3.54
N SER A 300 4.22 1.02 -3.25
CA SER A 300 3.04 1.26 -4.10
C SER A 300 3.40 1.64 -5.55
N ARG A 301 4.57 2.26 -5.77
CA ARG A 301 5.03 2.69 -7.09
C ARG A 301 5.49 1.54 -8.00
N ARG A 302 5.72 0.34 -7.43
CA ARG A 302 6.17 -0.84 -8.17
C ARG A 302 5.30 -1.17 -9.38
N LEU A 303 3.98 -1.01 -9.26
CA LEU A 303 3.02 -1.31 -10.33
C LEU A 303 2.93 -0.23 -11.42
N TYR A 304 3.54 0.94 -11.21
CA TYR A 304 3.51 2.05 -12.15
C TYR A 304 4.72 2.04 -13.08
N ASP A 305 5.93 2.22 -12.53
CA ASP A 305 7.16 2.36 -13.31
C ASP A 305 8.41 1.87 -12.54
N GLY A 306 8.19 0.97 -11.56
CA GLY A 306 9.22 0.40 -10.70
C GLY A 306 9.30 1.06 -9.33
N ALA A 307 9.62 0.26 -8.30
CA ALA A 307 9.69 0.72 -6.91
C ALA A 307 10.74 1.83 -6.72
N VAL A 308 10.57 2.63 -5.66
CA VAL A 308 11.61 3.57 -5.24
C VAL A 308 12.80 2.79 -4.69
N ASN A 309 14.03 3.14 -5.08
CA ASN A 309 15.25 2.55 -4.55
C ASN A 309 15.55 3.07 -3.13
N ILE A 310 14.71 2.65 -2.18
CA ILE A 310 14.73 3.10 -0.77
C ILE A 310 16.05 2.73 -0.09
N ARG A 311 16.55 1.51 -0.33
CA ARG A 311 17.84 1.04 0.21
C ARG A 311 19.00 1.89 -0.31
N GLY A 312 19.00 2.20 -1.62
CA GLY A 312 19.98 3.09 -2.23
C GLY A 312 19.94 4.49 -1.63
N LEU A 313 18.75 5.06 -1.40
CA LEU A 313 18.59 6.35 -0.73
C LEU A 313 19.10 6.32 0.72
N GLU A 314 18.75 5.29 1.49
CA GLU A 314 19.22 5.13 2.87
C GLU A 314 20.75 5.04 2.94
N ARG A 315 21.36 4.29 2.02
CA ARG A 315 22.83 4.23 1.87
C ARG A 315 23.40 5.61 1.51
N TRP A 316 22.85 6.26 0.50
CA TRP A 316 23.34 7.55 0.02
C TRP A 316 23.28 8.60 1.12
N ILE A 317 22.19 8.66 1.89
CA ILE A 317 22.08 9.52 3.06
C ILE A 317 23.15 9.16 4.09
N GLY A 318 23.28 7.88 4.44
CA GLY A 318 24.25 7.43 5.45
C GLY A 318 25.71 7.71 5.10
N ASP A 319 26.04 7.71 3.82
CA ASP A 319 27.40 7.94 3.34
C ASP A 319 27.73 9.43 3.11
N ASN A 320 26.73 10.30 2.92
CA ASN A 320 26.94 11.72 2.58
C ASN A 320 26.53 12.71 3.69
N ALA A 321 25.77 12.27 4.71
CA ALA A 321 25.32 13.16 5.78
C ALA A 321 26.45 13.48 6.78
N GLU A 322 26.44 14.72 7.27
CA GLU A 322 27.07 15.08 8.53
C GLU A 322 26.12 14.77 9.68
N PHE A 323 26.41 13.70 10.42
CA PHE A 323 25.58 13.31 11.56
C PHE A 323 25.82 14.24 12.75
N PRO A 324 24.80 14.97 13.23
CA PRO A 324 24.95 15.75 14.46
C PRO A 324 25.06 14.81 15.67
N PRO A 325 25.55 15.32 16.81
CA PRO A 325 25.48 14.59 18.07
C PRO A 325 24.03 14.16 18.34
N ILE A 326 23.85 12.88 18.67
CA ILE A 326 22.54 12.34 19.02
C ILE A 326 22.10 12.96 20.36
N GLU A 327 20.95 13.63 20.36
CA GLU A 327 20.38 14.19 21.57
C GLU A 327 19.93 13.09 22.53
N LYS A 328 20.23 13.27 23.82
CA LYS A 328 19.78 12.37 24.89
C LYS A 328 18.60 12.99 25.59
N ALA A 329 17.57 12.18 25.84
CA ALA A 329 16.48 12.59 26.71
C ALA A 329 17.00 12.86 28.13
N GLU A 330 16.54 13.95 28.73
CA GLU A 330 16.71 14.15 30.16
C GLU A 330 15.82 13.14 30.90
N ASN A 331 16.45 12.22 31.62
CA ASN A 331 15.75 11.19 32.37
C ASN A 331 15.95 11.38 33.87
N PRO A 332 14.89 11.68 34.66
CA PRO A 332 15.00 11.87 36.09
C PRO A 332 15.34 10.58 36.85
N GLU A 333 15.07 9.41 36.26
CA GLU A 333 15.28 8.10 36.86
C GLU A 333 16.11 7.20 35.92
N PRO A 334 17.40 7.52 35.71
CA PRO A 334 18.25 6.76 34.81
C PRO A 334 18.49 5.34 35.33
N LYS A 335 18.16 4.36 34.48
CA LYS A 335 18.35 2.92 34.70
C LYS A 335 19.73 2.45 34.18
N ARG A 336 20.23 1.34 34.72
CA ARG A 336 21.43 0.62 34.28
C ARG A 336 21.05 -0.63 33.50
N ILE A 337 21.48 -0.68 32.24
CA ILE A 337 21.13 -1.74 31.30
C ILE A 337 22.41 -2.49 30.89
N ALA A 338 22.43 -3.79 31.16
CA ALA A 338 23.46 -4.70 30.65
C ALA A 338 22.97 -5.40 29.39
N ILE A 339 23.81 -5.45 28.36
CA ILE A 339 23.45 -6.04 27.06
C ILE A 339 24.47 -7.11 26.75
N VAL A 340 24.02 -8.35 26.54
CA VAL A 340 24.89 -9.50 26.27
C VAL A 340 24.91 -9.74 24.77
N GLY A 341 26.05 -9.49 24.13
CA GLY A 341 26.25 -9.55 22.68
C GLY A 341 26.24 -8.16 22.02
N GLY A 342 27.31 -7.86 21.28
CA GLY A 342 27.48 -6.60 20.55
C GLY A 342 27.11 -6.70 19.07
N GLY A 343 26.18 -7.59 18.70
CA GLY A 343 25.64 -7.68 17.34
C GLY A 343 24.61 -6.57 17.03
N PRO A 344 23.94 -6.61 15.85
CA PRO A 344 22.96 -5.59 15.45
C PRO A 344 21.88 -5.32 16.50
N ALA A 345 21.29 -6.37 17.08
CA ALA A 345 20.25 -6.23 18.10
C ALA A 345 20.77 -5.60 19.39
N GLY A 346 21.94 -6.03 19.88
CA GLY A 346 22.53 -5.48 21.09
C GLY A 346 22.98 -4.02 20.93
N LEU A 347 23.52 -3.68 19.75
CA LEU A 347 23.87 -2.31 19.41
C LEU A 347 22.64 -1.40 19.30
N ALA A 348 21.56 -1.88 18.66
CA ALA A 348 20.30 -1.14 18.58
C ALA A 348 19.65 -0.96 19.96
N ALA A 349 19.67 -1.98 20.80
CA ALA A 349 19.19 -1.90 22.18
C ALA A 349 20.00 -0.88 23.02
N ALA A 350 21.33 -0.88 22.86
CA ALA A 350 22.20 0.08 23.53
C ALA A 350 21.95 1.51 23.06
N PHE A 351 21.76 1.69 21.74
CA PHE A 351 21.42 2.97 21.14
C PHE A 351 20.11 3.52 21.72
N GLU A 352 19.05 2.71 21.76
CA GLU A 352 17.75 3.12 22.30
C GLU A 352 17.85 3.51 23.77
N ALA A 353 18.50 2.67 24.59
CA ALA A 353 18.67 2.95 26.01
C ALA A 353 19.47 4.23 26.27
N ALA A 354 20.57 4.43 25.54
CA ALA A 354 21.41 5.61 25.71
C ALA A 354 20.72 6.90 25.23
N ARG A 355 19.95 6.83 24.14
CA ARG A 355 19.14 7.96 23.66
C ARG A 355 18.03 8.34 24.64
N ALA A 356 17.42 7.36 25.30
CA ALA A 356 16.43 7.58 26.36
C ALA A 356 17.05 8.02 27.71
N GLY A 357 18.35 8.33 27.76
CA GLY A 357 19.03 8.85 28.95
C GLY A 357 19.47 7.78 29.96
N HIS A 358 19.37 6.50 29.61
CA HIS A 358 19.81 5.39 30.47
C HIS A 358 21.29 5.04 30.20
N SER A 359 21.91 4.33 31.15
CA SER A 359 23.27 3.82 30.96
C SER A 359 23.22 2.42 30.32
N ALA A 360 23.95 2.25 29.22
CA ALA A 360 24.03 0.98 28.49
C ALA A 360 25.47 0.45 28.49
N THR A 361 25.64 -0.81 28.89
CA THR A 361 26.92 -1.53 28.82
C THR A 361 26.75 -2.81 28.03
N ILE A 362 27.46 -2.92 26.91
CA ILE A 362 27.51 -4.11 26.07
C ILE A 362 28.65 -5.02 26.55
N TYR A 363 28.37 -6.29 26.78
CA TYR A 363 29.33 -7.35 27.02
C TYR A 363 29.48 -8.17 25.74
N GLU A 364 30.62 -8.05 25.07
CA GLU A 364 30.90 -8.67 23.78
C GLU A 364 31.92 -9.79 23.96
N ALA A 365 31.62 -10.99 23.42
CA ALA A 365 32.50 -12.15 23.53
C ALA A 365 33.79 -11.99 22.71
N ASN A 366 33.72 -11.26 21.60
CA ASN A 366 34.84 -11.02 20.69
C ASN A 366 35.60 -9.74 21.04
N GLU A 367 36.70 -9.48 20.31
CA GLU A 367 37.55 -8.31 20.53
C GLU A 367 36.82 -6.97 20.26
N ALA A 368 35.88 -6.95 19.32
CA ALA A 368 35.16 -5.75 18.92
C ALA A 368 33.66 -6.02 18.68
N PRO A 369 32.78 -5.05 18.98
CA PRO A 369 31.35 -5.17 18.70
C PRO A 369 31.07 -5.09 17.19
N GLY A 370 29.95 -5.68 16.79
CA GLY A 370 29.44 -5.72 15.42
C GLY A 370 28.80 -7.06 15.09
N GLY A 371 29.13 -8.13 15.83
CA GLY A 371 28.59 -9.47 15.59
C GLY A 371 28.74 -9.90 14.13
N VAL A 372 27.66 -10.37 13.52
CA VAL A 372 27.65 -10.78 12.10
C VAL A 372 28.10 -9.68 11.13
N LEU A 373 27.86 -8.40 11.44
CA LEU A 373 28.32 -7.27 10.60
C LEU A 373 29.85 -7.25 10.51
N ARG A 374 30.53 -7.49 11.64
CA ARG A 374 31.99 -7.47 11.71
C ARG A 374 32.62 -8.80 11.31
N TYR A 375 32.01 -9.92 11.68
CA TYR A 375 32.67 -11.23 11.60
C TYR A 375 32.07 -12.17 10.55
N GLY A 376 30.89 -11.87 10.01
CA GLY A 376 30.17 -12.75 9.07
C GLY A 376 30.03 -12.17 7.66
N ILE A 377 29.72 -10.88 7.53
CA ILE A 377 29.50 -10.24 6.23
C ILE A 377 30.85 -9.89 5.59
N PRO A 378 31.14 -10.29 4.33
CA PRO A 378 32.40 -9.99 3.66
C PRO A 378 32.68 -8.50 3.44
N GLU A 379 33.97 -8.16 3.30
CA GLU A 379 34.44 -6.77 3.10
C GLU A 379 33.86 -6.11 1.84
N TYR A 380 33.69 -6.89 0.76
CA TYR A 380 33.14 -6.41 -0.51
C TYR A 380 31.65 -6.05 -0.44
N ARG A 381 30.94 -6.42 0.63
CA ARG A 381 29.54 -6.05 0.90
C ARG A 381 29.43 -4.99 1.98
N LEU A 382 30.20 -5.13 3.05
CA LEU A 382 30.21 -4.20 4.16
C LEU A 382 31.66 -3.90 4.59
N PRO A 383 32.21 -2.78 4.11
CA PRO A 383 33.53 -2.31 4.53
C PRO A 383 33.59 -2.09 6.04
N GLY A 384 34.70 -2.52 6.67
CA GLY A 384 34.91 -2.42 8.11
C GLY A 384 34.88 -0.97 8.60
N GLU A 385 35.42 -0.04 7.81
CA GLU A 385 35.44 1.39 8.12
C GLU A 385 34.04 2.01 8.23
N VAL A 386 33.09 1.55 7.41
CA VAL A 386 31.70 2.00 7.46
C VAL A 386 31.08 1.56 8.79
N LEU A 387 31.26 0.30 9.17
CA LEU A 387 30.79 -0.21 10.47
C LEU A 387 31.45 0.52 11.64
N ASP A 388 32.76 0.74 11.59
CA ASP A 388 33.51 1.41 12.65
C ASP A 388 33.06 2.85 12.86
N ARG A 389 32.77 3.58 11.77
CA ARG A 389 32.19 4.93 11.83
C ARG A 389 30.88 4.94 12.59
N GLU A 390 29.95 4.06 12.24
CA GLU A 390 28.61 4.07 12.86
C GLU A 390 28.60 3.53 14.30
N VAL A 391 29.43 2.52 14.60
CA VAL A 391 29.66 2.05 15.98
C VAL A 391 30.35 3.13 16.82
N GLY A 392 31.22 3.95 16.21
CA GLY A 392 31.85 5.10 16.84
C GLY A 392 30.83 6.09 17.43
N ARG A 393 29.77 6.39 16.67
CA ARG A 393 28.69 7.28 17.14
C ARG A 393 27.98 6.77 18.39
N LEU A 394 27.84 5.46 18.55
CA LEU A 394 27.26 4.87 19.77
C LEU A 394 28.19 5.08 20.98
N ARG A 395 29.51 5.03 20.77
CA ARG A 395 30.49 5.32 21.83
C ARG A 395 30.46 6.80 22.21
N GLU A 396 30.31 7.69 21.25
CA GLU A 396 30.13 9.14 21.46
C GLU A 396 28.82 9.44 22.23
N LEU A 397 27.76 8.68 21.93
CA LEU A 397 26.51 8.66 22.71
C LEU A 397 26.72 8.10 24.15
N GLY A 398 27.89 7.58 24.49
CA GLY A 398 28.24 7.10 25.83
C GLY A 398 27.90 5.65 26.11
N VAL A 399 27.60 4.85 25.08
CA VAL A 399 27.48 3.39 25.20
C VAL A 399 28.84 2.80 25.57
N LYS A 400 28.88 2.01 26.64
CA LYS A 400 30.09 1.32 27.10
C LYS A 400 30.15 -0.06 26.46
N VAL A 401 31.36 -0.49 26.09
CA VAL A 401 31.61 -1.83 25.54
C VAL A 401 32.70 -2.51 26.35
N VAL A 402 32.41 -3.70 26.86
CA VAL A 402 33.32 -4.61 27.53
C VAL A 402 33.53 -5.81 26.60
N SER A 403 34.58 -5.73 25.79
CA SER A 403 34.96 -6.77 24.83
C SER A 403 35.60 -8.00 25.50
N SER A 404 35.82 -9.05 24.71
CA SER A 404 36.50 -10.28 25.09
C SER A 404 35.93 -10.93 26.36
N THR A 405 34.62 -10.79 26.57
CA THR A 405 33.92 -11.23 27.77
C THR A 405 32.78 -12.17 27.39
N VAL A 406 33.03 -13.46 27.55
CA VAL A 406 31.99 -14.49 27.40
C VAL A 406 31.10 -14.48 28.64
N VAL A 407 29.79 -14.33 28.44
CA VAL A 407 28.80 -14.36 29.52
C VAL A 407 28.21 -15.77 29.58
N ASN A 408 28.47 -16.47 30.68
CA ASN A 408 27.83 -17.75 31.00
C ASN A 408 26.64 -17.53 31.95
N SER A 409 25.96 -18.61 32.33
CA SER A 409 24.82 -18.57 33.25
C SER A 409 25.12 -17.89 34.60
N GLU A 410 26.28 -18.14 35.19
CA GLU A 410 26.71 -17.52 36.45
C GLU A 410 26.87 -15.99 36.31
N LYS A 411 27.57 -15.56 35.25
CA LYS A 411 27.77 -14.14 34.96
C LYS A 411 26.45 -13.47 34.61
N LEU A 412 25.54 -14.15 33.93
CA LEU A 412 24.22 -13.63 33.61
C LEU A 412 23.39 -13.36 34.87
N ILE A 413 23.45 -14.24 35.87
CA ILE A 413 22.82 -14.04 37.19
C ILE A 413 23.44 -12.81 37.89
N GLU A 414 24.77 -12.66 37.86
CA GLU A 414 25.46 -11.48 38.41
C GLU A 414 24.98 -10.19 37.73
N LEU A 415 24.89 -10.18 36.40
CA LEU A 415 24.41 -9.04 35.63
C LEU A 415 22.96 -8.70 35.97
N SER A 416 22.09 -9.71 36.10
CA SER A 416 20.69 -9.53 36.49
C SER A 416 20.55 -8.92 37.89
N ALA A 417 21.37 -9.32 38.85
CA ALA A 417 21.37 -8.74 40.19
C ALA A 417 21.96 -7.32 40.24
N GLY A 418 22.90 -6.99 39.35
CA GLY A 418 23.64 -5.73 39.35
C GLY A 418 23.04 -4.60 38.51
N ASN A 419 22.06 -4.89 37.66
CA ASN A 419 21.47 -3.95 36.70
C ASN A 419 19.95 -3.93 36.81
N ASP A 420 19.33 -2.84 36.36
CA ASP A 420 17.87 -2.69 36.38
C ASP A 420 17.22 -3.55 35.29
N ALA A 421 17.91 -3.75 34.16
CA ALA A 421 17.53 -4.74 33.15
C ALA A 421 18.75 -5.37 32.46
N VAL A 422 18.57 -6.59 31.94
CA VAL A 422 19.53 -7.30 31.11
C VAL A 422 18.86 -7.69 29.79
N ILE A 423 19.50 -7.39 28.66
CA ILE A 423 19.03 -7.76 27.32
C ILE A 423 20.03 -8.75 26.72
N ILE A 424 19.57 -9.95 26.39
CA ILE A 424 20.37 -11.00 25.78
C ILE A 424 20.18 -10.93 24.26
N ALA A 425 21.23 -10.46 23.59
CA ALA A 425 21.32 -10.28 22.14
C ALA A 425 22.53 -11.04 21.55
N ALA A 426 22.82 -12.22 22.11
CA ALA A 426 23.99 -13.04 21.75
C ALA A 426 23.88 -13.70 20.36
N GLY A 427 22.70 -13.67 19.74
CA GLY A 427 22.43 -14.30 18.45
C GLY A 427 22.51 -15.82 18.52
N LEU A 428 22.83 -16.45 17.38
CA LEU A 428 22.93 -17.90 17.23
C LEU A 428 24.41 -18.27 17.01
N GLY A 429 24.96 -19.12 17.87
CA GLY A 429 26.39 -19.46 17.87
C GLY A 429 26.69 -20.89 17.44
N ARG A 430 25.78 -21.84 17.73
CA ARG A 430 26.01 -23.27 17.51
C ARG A 430 25.76 -23.63 16.05
N LEU A 431 26.79 -24.14 15.38
CA LEU A 431 26.76 -24.50 13.97
C LEU A 431 26.04 -25.83 13.74
N ALA A 432 25.21 -25.87 12.71
CA ALA A 432 24.66 -27.13 12.22
C ALA A 432 25.75 -27.95 11.49
N ASP A 433 25.71 -29.26 11.68
CA ASP A 433 26.67 -30.21 11.11
C ASP A 433 25.92 -31.37 10.46
N LEU A 434 26.46 -31.87 9.35
CA LEU A 434 25.95 -33.04 8.62
C LEU A 434 26.63 -34.34 9.08
N GLY A 435 27.61 -34.26 9.98
CA GLY A 435 28.28 -35.42 10.54
C GLY A 435 29.21 -36.11 9.52
N PHE A 436 29.80 -35.35 8.61
CA PHE A 436 30.72 -35.87 7.57
C PHE A 436 32.12 -36.24 8.08
N GLY A 437 32.34 -36.19 9.40
CA GLY A 437 33.62 -36.52 10.03
C GLY A 437 34.72 -35.47 9.78
N GLU A 438 35.92 -35.75 10.28
CA GLU A 438 37.09 -34.88 10.19
C GLU A 438 37.87 -35.11 8.88
N LEU A 439 37.21 -34.99 7.73
CA LEU A 439 37.90 -34.97 6.44
C LEU A 439 38.55 -33.60 6.24
N SER A 440 39.85 -33.59 5.88
CA SER A 440 40.51 -32.36 5.44
C SER A 440 39.77 -31.79 4.22
N GLY A 441 39.53 -30.48 4.23
CA GLY A 441 38.76 -29.79 3.19
C GLY A 441 37.27 -29.60 3.50
N VAL A 442 36.75 -30.18 4.58
CA VAL A 442 35.37 -29.95 5.06
C VAL A 442 35.39 -28.91 6.19
N GLU A 443 34.77 -27.76 5.97
CA GLU A 443 34.81 -26.63 6.89
C GLU A 443 33.44 -25.97 7.06
N GLN A 444 33.29 -25.24 8.15
CA GLN A 444 32.11 -24.41 8.40
C GLN A 444 32.26 -23.09 7.64
N GLY A 445 31.24 -22.73 6.85
CA GLY A 445 31.28 -21.55 5.98
C GLY A 445 31.49 -20.25 6.76
N ILE A 446 30.87 -20.10 7.93
CA ILE A 446 31.07 -18.90 8.77
C ILE A 446 32.51 -18.80 9.30
N ALA A 447 33.15 -19.94 9.59
CA ALA A 447 34.53 -19.95 10.06
C ALA A 447 35.49 -19.53 8.94
N PHE A 448 35.23 -20.00 7.71
CA PHE A 448 35.93 -19.57 6.51
C PHE A 448 35.79 -18.05 6.26
N LEU A 449 34.56 -17.51 6.27
CA LEU A 449 34.34 -16.07 6.09
C LEU A 449 35.04 -15.25 7.18
N ARG A 450 34.99 -15.71 8.43
CA ARG A 450 35.67 -15.07 9.55
C ARG A 450 37.19 -15.05 9.37
N ALA A 451 37.78 -16.18 8.97
CA ALA A 451 39.22 -16.28 8.71
C ALA A 451 39.67 -15.28 7.63
N VAL A 452 38.96 -15.23 6.50
CA VAL A 452 39.22 -14.27 5.43
C VAL A 452 39.12 -12.83 5.95
N LYS A 453 38.05 -12.51 6.67
CA LYS A 453 37.83 -11.15 7.20
C LYS A 453 38.84 -10.75 8.28
N SER A 454 39.39 -11.71 9.02
CA SER A 454 40.50 -11.50 9.95
C SER A 454 41.88 -11.34 9.27
N GLY A 455 41.93 -11.36 7.94
CA GLY A 455 43.16 -11.17 7.16
C GLY A 455 43.99 -12.44 6.99
N GLU A 456 43.42 -13.62 7.26
CA GLU A 456 44.10 -14.89 7.00
C GLU A 456 44.32 -15.07 5.49
N LYS A 457 45.56 -15.41 5.10
CA LYS A 457 45.92 -15.61 3.70
C LYS A 457 45.53 -17.01 3.25
N ILE A 458 44.29 -17.13 2.79
CA ILE A 458 43.75 -18.37 2.22
C ILE A 458 43.91 -18.32 0.69
N ASN A 459 44.43 -19.40 0.10
CA ASN A 459 44.53 -19.55 -1.35
C ASN A 459 43.68 -20.75 -1.78
N LEU A 460 42.71 -20.52 -2.67
CA LEU A 460 41.86 -21.57 -3.23
C LEU A 460 42.16 -21.80 -4.72
N SER A 461 43.29 -21.33 -5.22
CA SER A 461 43.77 -21.64 -6.58
C SER A 461 43.78 -23.15 -6.78
N GLU A 462 43.22 -23.61 -7.90
CA GLU A 462 43.09 -25.03 -8.27
C GLU A 462 42.05 -25.84 -7.45
N GLU A 463 41.37 -25.22 -6.48
CA GLU A 463 40.34 -25.90 -5.68
C GLU A 463 38.98 -25.93 -6.38
N ASP A 464 38.30 -27.06 -6.26
CA ASP A 464 36.89 -27.25 -6.62
C ASP A 464 36.03 -27.17 -5.36
N VAL A 465 35.35 -26.04 -5.21
CA VAL A 465 34.61 -25.69 -4.00
C VAL A 465 33.12 -26.02 -4.16
N VAL A 466 32.57 -26.75 -3.19
CA VAL A 466 31.13 -26.91 -3.01
C VAL A 466 30.72 -26.17 -1.74
N VAL A 467 29.70 -25.33 -1.84
CA VAL A 467 29.09 -24.65 -0.69
C VAL A 467 27.68 -25.22 -0.49
N VAL A 468 27.36 -25.69 0.71
CA VAL A 468 26.04 -26.24 1.03
C VAL A 468 25.22 -25.22 1.81
N GLY A 469 24.11 -24.75 1.23
CA GLY A 469 23.19 -23.81 1.87
C GLY A 469 22.52 -22.89 0.86
N GLY A 470 21.44 -22.22 1.27
CA GLY A 470 20.69 -21.28 0.40
C GLY A 470 20.57 -19.86 0.95
N GLY A 471 21.15 -19.58 2.13
CA GLY A 471 21.10 -18.25 2.76
C GLY A 471 22.29 -17.38 2.40
N ASN A 472 22.30 -16.14 2.92
CA ASN A 472 23.34 -15.15 2.65
C ASN A 472 24.75 -15.68 2.93
N THR A 473 24.96 -16.41 4.04
CA THR A 473 26.25 -17.03 4.35
C THR A 473 26.74 -17.97 3.24
N ALA A 474 25.85 -18.72 2.59
CA ALA A 474 26.23 -19.62 1.50
C ALA A 474 26.66 -18.84 0.25
N VAL A 475 25.91 -17.79 -0.09
CA VAL A 475 26.24 -16.90 -1.21
C VAL A 475 27.57 -16.18 -0.95
N ASP A 476 27.74 -15.64 0.25
CA ASP A 476 28.96 -14.96 0.69
C ASP A 476 30.17 -15.90 0.62
N CYS A 477 30.03 -17.16 1.08
CA CYS A 477 31.08 -18.17 0.96
C CYS A 477 31.44 -18.43 -0.51
N ALA A 478 30.45 -18.60 -1.38
CA ALA A 478 30.66 -18.91 -2.79
C ALA A 478 31.39 -17.77 -3.52
N ARG A 479 30.92 -16.53 -3.33
CA ARG A 479 31.52 -15.33 -3.91
C ARG A 479 32.92 -15.03 -3.37
N THR A 480 33.14 -15.29 -2.08
CA THR A 480 34.47 -15.17 -1.45
C THR A 480 35.43 -16.22 -1.99
N ALA A 481 34.97 -17.47 -2.19
CA ALA A 481 35.81 -18.52 -2.74
C ALA A 481 36.30 -18.19 -4.16
N LEU A 482 35.44 -17.62 -5.01
CA LEU A 482 35.84 -17.15 -6.34
C LEU A 482 36.94 -16.07 -6.28
N ARG A 483 36.82 -15.10 -5.36
CA ARG A 483 37.83 -14.04 -5.15
C ARG A 483 39.17 -14.57 -4.67
N LEU A 484 39.18 -15.72 -3.99
CA LEU A 484 40.40 -16.40 -3.55
C LEU A 484 40.98 -17.35 -4.62
N GLY A 485 40.44 -17.33 -5.85
CA GLY A 485 40.99 -18.05 -6.99
C GLY A 485 40.43 -19.45 -7.21
N ALA A 486 39.32 -19.83 -6.56
CA ALA A 486 38.68 -21.14 -6.76
C ALA A 486 38.42 -21.41 -8.25
N ALA A 487 38.83 -22.58 -8.74
CA ALA A 487 38.71 -22.94 -10.16
C ALA A 487 37.24 -23.18 -10.55
N ARG A 488 36.46 -23.76 -9.63
CA ARG A 488 35.01 -23.97 -9.77
C ARG A 488 34.34 -23.78 -8.42
N VAL A 489 33.22 -23.08 -8.41
CA VAL A 489 32.39 -22.92 -7.21
C VAL A 489 30.97 -23.38 -7.52
N THR A 490 30.47 -24.32 -6.75
CA THR A 490 29.10 -24.84 -6.84
C THR A 490 28.36 -24.56 -5.53
N LEU A 491 27.26 -23.81 -5.59
CA LEU A 491 26.38 -23.57 -4.46
C LEU A 491 25.21 -24.56 -4.52
N LEU A 492 25.20 -25.49 -3.58
CA LEU A 492 24.26 -26.58 -3.49
C LEU A 492 23.12 -26.24 -2.52
N TYR A 493 21.88 -26.32 -3.02
CA TYR A 493 20.68 -26.04 -2.24
C TYR A 493 19.61 -27.10 -2.43
N ARG A 494 18.99 -27.50 -1.32
CA ARG A 494 17.97 -28.56 -1.27
C ARG A 494 16.59 -28.14 -1.80
N ARG A 495 16.39 -26.88 -2.20
CA ARG A 495 15.14 -26.38 -2.80
C ARG A 495 15.43 -25.60 -4.08
N GLY A 496 14.40 -25.03 -4.70
CA GLY A 496 14.52 -24.19 -5.87
C GLY A 496 15.00 -22.78 -5.55
N ARG A 497 15.14 -21.97 -6.61
CA ARG A 497 15.58 -20.57 -6.52
C ARG A 497 14.59 -19.70 -5.74
N GLU A 498 13.30 -19.94 -5.93
CA GLU A 498 12.20 -19.20 -5.30
C GLU A 498 12.18 -19.38 -3.77
N GLU A 499 12.65 -20.52 -3.25
CA GLU A 499 12.73 -20.77 -1.81
C GLU A 499 14.09 -20.41 -1.19
N MET A 500 15.01 -19.80 -1.94
CA MET A 500 16.30 -19.36 -1.38
C MET A 500 16.09 -18.17 -0.44
N PRO A 501 16.54 -18.25 0.83
CA PRO A 501 16.44 -17.14 1.77
C PRO A 501 17.50 -16.03 1.58
N ALA A 502 18.48 -16.24 0.69
CA ALA A 502 19.47 -15.21 0.38
C ALA A 502 18.85 -14.02 -0.36
N ILE A 503 19.44 -12.83 -0.20
CA ILE A 503 19.04 -11.63 -0.91
C ILE A 503 19.17 -11.86 -2.42
N ASP A 504 18.12 -11.52 -3.17
CA ASP A 504 18.05 -11.87 -4.60
C ASP A 504 19.15 -11.22 -5.44
N ASP A 505 19.47 -9.95 -5.16
CA ASP A 505 20.56 -9.23 -5.82
C ASP A 505 21.91 -9.93 -5.61
N GLU A 506 22.16 -10.45 -4.40
CA GLU A 506 23.41 -11.15 -4.06
C GLU A 506 23.54 -12.48 -4.79
N VAL A 507 22.43 -13.18 -4.98
CA VAL A 507 22.44 -14.43 -5.76
C VAL A 507 22.60 -14.13 -7.25
N ALA A 508 21.98 -13.06 -7.76
CA ALA A 508 22.16 -12.62 -9.15
C ALA A 508 23.63 -12.27 -9.43
N ASP A 509 24.25 -11.50 -8.53
CA ASP A 509 25.68 -11.19 -8.56
C ASP A 509 26.55 -12.45 -8.52
N ALA A 510 26.23 -13.42 -7.67
CA ALA A 510 26.98 -14.67 -7.57
C ALA A 510 26.93 -15.47 -8.89
N ILE A 511 25.77 -15.52 -9.55
CA ILE A 511 25.62 -16.17 -10.85
C ILE A 511 26.42 -15.42 -11.91
N GLU A 512 26.38 -14.09 -11.92
CA GLU A 512 27.14 -13.24 -12.85
C GLU A 512 28.66 -13.44 -12.69
N GLU A 513 29.13 -13.62 -11.45
CA GLU A 513 30.53 -13.92 -11.11
C GLU A 513 30.96 -15.36 -11.50
N GLY A 514 30.00 -16.24 -11.83
CA GLY A 514 30.26 -17.61 -12.30
C GLY A 514 29.99 -18.72 -11.27
N VAL A 515 29.33 -18.42 -10.15
CA VAL A 515 28.86 -19.45 -9.20
C VAL A 515 27.81 -20.33 -9.89
N ARG A 516 28.01 -21.64 -9.82
CA ARG A 516 27.05 -22.62 -10.36
C ARG A 516 26.03 -22.98 -9.29
N LEU A 517 24.75 -22.75 -9.57
CA LEU A 517 23.68 -23.20 -8.67
C LEU A 517 23.33 -24.67 -8.95
N GLU A 518 23.41 -25.48 -7.90
CA GLU A 518 23.03 -26.88 -7.87
C GLU A 518 21.79 -27.01 -6.98
N LEU A 519 20.62 -26.82 -7.59
CA LEU A 519 19.32 -26.80 -6.91
C LEU A 519 18.73 -28.21 -6.80
N TYR A 520 17.74 -28.37 -5.92
CA TYR A 520 17.04 -29.65 -5.70
C TYR A 520 18.00 -30.79 -5.35
N SER A 521 19.08 -30.47 -4.63
CA SER A 521 20.12 -31.42 -4.27
C SER A 521 20.39 -31.32 -2.77
N GLN A 522 20.39 -32.46 -2.08
CA GLN A 522 20.74 -32.56 -0.66
C GLN A 522 22.00 -33.40 -0.49
N PRO A 523 22.99 -32.96 0.31
CA PRO A 523 24.19 -33.75 0.56
C PRO A 523 23.84 -34.98 1.41
N VAL A 524 24.45 -36.11 1.07
CA VAL A 524 24.24 -37.41 1.74
C VAL A 524 25.50 -37.83 2.48
N GLN A 525 26.66 -37.75 1.83
CA GLN A 525 27.94 -38.17 2.40
C GLN A 525 29.11 -37.46 1.72
N ALA A 526 30.11 -37.06 2.49
CA ALA A 526 31.42 -36.66 1.95
C ALA A 526 32.32 -37.90 1.79
N GLU A 527 32.98 -38.01 0.63
CA GLU A 527 33.90 -39.10 0.31
C GLU A 527 35.34 -38.60 0.24
N GLY A 528 36.27 -39.39 0.75
CA GLY A 528 37.68 -39.03 0.79
C GLY A 528 38.54 -40.02 1.55
N ALA A 529 39.83 -40.08 1.23
CA ALA A 529 40.85 -40.81 1.99
C ALA A 529 41.73 -39.80 2.75
N GLY A 530 41.25 -39.36 3.91
CA GLY A 530 41.90 -38.31 4.72
C GLY A 530 41.58 -36.87 4.27
N ALA A 531 41.39 -36.65 2.97
CA ALA A 531 40.91 -35.39 2.39
C ALA A 531 39.71 -35.66 1.47
N ILE A 532 38.78 -34.70 1.41
CA ILE A 532 37.60 -34.81 0.55
C ILE A 532 38.00 -34.85 -0.94
N SER A 533 37.34 -35.73 -1.70
CA SER A 533 37.50 -35.83 -3.15
C SER A 533 36.16 -35.78 -3.90
N ALA A 534 35.04 -36.06 -3.23
CA ALA A 534 33.70 -35.92 -3.78
C ALA A 534 32.64 -35.76 -2.69
N LEU A 535 31.51 -35.17 -3.06
CA LEU A 535 30.28 -35.12 -2.28
C LEU A 535 29.20 -35.97 -2.96
N GLU A 536 28.69 -36.98 -2.26
CA GLU A 536 27.48 -37.69 -2.67
C GLU A 536 26.25 -36.85 -2.35
N VAL A 537 25.40 -36.64 -3.35
CA VAL A 537 24.19 -35.85 -3.27
C VAL A 537 23.00 -36.66 -3.76
N ALA A 538 21.84 -36.45 -3.16
CA ALA A 538 20.57 -37.01 -3.58
C ALA A 538 19.68 -35.93 -4.17
N GLU A 539 18.96 -36.28 -5.24
CA GLU A 539 17.93 -35.42 -5.83
C GLU A 539 16.76 -35.26 -4.85
N VAL A 540 16.20 -34.05 -4.81
CA VAL A 540 15.12 -33.65 -3.92
C VAL A 540 13.89 -33.29 -4.73
N GLU A 541 12.75 -33.85 -4.35
CA GLU A 541 11.45 -33.44 -4.85
C GLU A 541 10.75 -32.54 -3.84
N LEU A 542 10.11 -31.47 -4.31
CA LEU A 542 9.37 -30.53 -3.47
C LEU A 542 7.88 -30.92 -3.42
N TYR A 543 7.33 -31.04 -2.22
CA TYR A 543 5.92 -31.34 -1.99
C TYR A 543 5.20 -30.11 -1.41
N ASP A 544 4.21 -30.34 -0.55
CA ASP A 544 3.41 -29.31 0.10
C ASP A 544 4.24 -28.35 0.94
N TYR A 545 3.66 -27.18 1.22
CA TYR A 545 4.25 -26.16 2.06
C TYR A 545 4.42 -26.64 3.51
N ASP A 546 5.56 -26.33 4.10
CA ASP A 546 5.85 -26.49 5.52
C ASP A 546 5.28 -25.31 6.34
N GLU A 547 5.40 -25.38 7.67
CA GLU A 547 4.93 -24.34 8.61
C GLU A 547 5.57 -22.96 8.37
N THR A 548 6.68 -22.91 7.64
CA THR A 548 7.37 -21.66 7.28
C THR A 548 6.92 -21.10 5.94
N GLY A 549 5.88 -21.69 5.33
CA GLY A 549 5.37 -21.29 4.02
C GLY A 549 6.28 -21.67 2.86
N ARG A 550 7.22 -22.60 3.05
CA ARG A 550 8.15 -23.08 2.00
C ARG A 550 7.87 -24.53 1.66
N ARG A 551 8.06 -24.92 0.40
CA ARG A 551 7.83 -26.32 0.00
C ARG A 551 8.77 -27.28 0.74
N ARG A 552 8.21 -28.39 1.24
CA ARG A 552 8.96 -29.41 1.97
C ARG A 552 9.84 -30.22 1.02
N PRO A 553 11.16 -30.31 1.28
CA PRO A 553 12.05 -31.16 0.50
C PRO A 553 11.91 -32.63 0.92
N VAL A 554 11.73 -33.53 -0.05
CA VAL A 554 11.74 -34.98 0.13
C VAL A 554 12.91 -35.56 -0.67
N VAL A 555 13.85 -36.17 0.03
CA VAL A 555 15.05 -36.77 -0.56
C VAL A 555 14.69 -38.06 -1.27
N THR A 556 15.13 -38.21 -2.51
CA THR A 556 14.92 -39.42 -3.32
C THR A 556 16.09 -40.39 -3.22
N ASP A 557 15.91 -41.60 -3.72
CA ASP A 557 17.00 -42.59 -3.83
C ASP A 557 17.96 -42.32 -5.02
N ARG A 558 17.67 -41.31 -5.85
CA ARG A 558 18.52 -40.95 -7.00
C ARG A 558 19.74 -40.17 -6.51
N ARG A 559 20.89 -40.85 -6.50
CA ARG A 559 22.15 -40.29 -6.01
C ARG A 559 23.17 -40.09 -7.12
N ARG A 560 24.01 -39.06 -6.97
CA ARG A 560 25.17 -38.81 -7.83
C ARG A 560 26.31 -38.20 -7.02
N LYS A 561 27.51 -38.20 -7.61
CA LYS A 561 28.70 -37.62 -6.99
C LYS A 561 29.08 -36.32 -7.66
N ILE A 562 29.43 -35.32 -6.86
CA ILE A 562 30.01 -34.06 -7.30
C ILE A 562 31.48 -34.07 -6.86
N PRO A 563 32.45 -34.15 -7.78
CA PRO A 563 33.86 -34.02 -7.43
C PRO A 563 34.14 -32.65 -6.80
N CYS A 564 34.85 -32.64 -5.68
CA CYS A 564 35.22 -31.42 -4.98
C CYS A 564 36.42 -31.66 -4.06
N THR A 565 37.24 -30.64 -3.88
CA THR A 565 38.41 -30.65 -2.98
C THR A 565 38.18 -29.81 -1.73
N ARG A 566 37.15 -28.94 -1.75
CA ARG A 566 36.71 -28.13 -0.60
C ARG A 566 35.20 -28.17 -0.46
N LEU A 567 34.72 -28.26 0.78
CA LEU A 567 33.31 -28.23 1.14
C LEU A 567 33.08 -27.22 2.26
N PHE A 568 32.26 -26.20 2.00
CA PHE A 568 31.82 -25.24 3.02
C PHE A 568 30.37 -25.48 3.42
N MET A 569 30.14 -25.74 4.71
CA MET A 569 28.80 -25.94 5.26
C MET A 569 28.22 -24.62 5.76
N ALA A 570 27.12 -24.16 5.15
CA ALA A 570 26.39 -22.94 5.50
C ALA A 570 24.92 -23.29 5.82
N LEU A 571 24.74 -24.12 6.86
CA LEU A 571 23.47 -24.80 7.18
C LEU A 571 22.61 -24.06 8.22
N GLY A 572 23.03 -22.87 8.62
CA GLY A 572 22.39 -22.10 9.69
C GLY A 572 23.01 -22.37 11.07
N GLN A 573 22.51 -21.64 12.06
CA GLN A 573 22.99 -21.64 13.43
C GLN A 573 21.83 -21.86 14.40
N THR A 574 22.15 -22.33 15.60
CA THR A 574 21.22 -22.54 16.71
C THR A 574 21.75 -21.86 17.97
N PRO A 575 20.90 -21.64 19.00
CA PRO A 575 21.35 -21.04 20.25
C PRO A 575 22.49 -21.83 20.91
N GLU A 576 23.43 -21.10 21.51
CA GLU A 576 24.55 -21.71 22.23
C GLU A 576 24.08 -22.28 23.59
N ALA A 577 24.60 -23.45 23.96
CA ALA A 577 24.23 -24.09 25.22
C ALA A 577 24.92 -23.41 26.42
N GLY A 578 24.23 -23.32 27.56
CA GLY A 578 24.83 -22.86 28.82
C GLY A 578 24.83 -21.34 29.05
N LEU A 579 24.26 -20.55 28.12
CA LEU A 579 24.07 -19.11 28.31
C LEU A 579 23.07 -18.81 29.45
N MET A 580 22.02 -19.61 29.55
CA MET A 580 20.94 -19.44 30.53
C MET A 580 20.98 -20.53 31.61
N PRO A 581 20.62 -20.22 32.86
CA PRO A 581 20.37 -21.25 33.87
C PRO A 581 19.21 -22.15 33.46
N ASP A 582 19.32 -23.47 33.69
CA ASP A 582 18.29 -24.46 33.33
C ASP A 582 16.92 -24.20 33.98
N VAL A 583 16.90 -23.48 35.10
CA VAL A 583 15.68 -23.14 35.85
C VAL A 583 14.93 -21.96 35.23
N TRP A 584 15.53 -21.22 34.29
CA TRP A 584 14.90 -20.08 33.64
C TRP A 584 14.13 -20.52 32.40
N GLN A 585 12.97 -19.91 32.20
CA GLN A 585 12.07 -20.20 31.09
C GLN A 585 11.82 -18.94 30.27
N VAL A 586 11.54 -19.11 28.99
CA VAL A 586 11.21 -18.02 28.07
C VAL A 586 9.70 -17.87 27.99
N GLU A 587 9.18 -16.66 28.19
CA GLU A 587 7.80 -16.28 27.91
C GLU A 587 7.78 -14.99 27.09
N GLY A 588 7.43 -15.10 25.81
CA GLY A 588 7.58 -14.01 24.85
C GLY A 588 9.05 -13.55 24.80
N GLU A 589 9.28 -12.26 25.05
CA GLU A 589 10.60 -11.66 25.10
C GLU A 589 11.25 -11.68 26.49
N ARG A 590 10.53 -12.14 27.53
CA ARG A 590 10.97 -12.02 28.92
C ARG A 590 11.29 -13.37 29.53
N MET A 591 12.31 -13.40 30.38
CA MET A 591 12.67 -14.60 31.14
C MET A 591 11.85 -14.71 32.43
N LEU A 592 11.56 -15.94 32.83
CA LEU A 592 10.89 -16.31 34.08
C LEU A 592 11.80 -17.20 34.92
N SER A 593 11.64 -17.15 36.25
CA SER A 593 12.18 -18.15 37.18
C SER A 593 11.06 -18.61 38.12
N GLY A 594 10.72 -19.90 38.10
CA GLY A 594 9.63 -20.45 38.90
C GLY A 594 8.26 -19.80 38.62
N GLY A 595 8.04 -19.29 37.40
CA GLY A 595 6.82 -18.58 37.00
C GLY A 595 6.79 -17.09 37.35
N ALA A 596 7.83 -16.53 37.99
CA ALA A 596 7.95 -15.11 38.26
C ALA A 596 8.82 -14.41 37.20
N PRO A 597 8.41 -13.24 36.67
CA PRO A 597 9.16 -12.53 35.64
C PRO A 597 10.46 -11.93 36.18
N LEU A 598 11.55 -12.12 35.44
CA LEU A 598 12.88 -11.59 35.73
C LEU A 598 13.08 -10.23 35.05
N ASN A 599 14.14 -9.50 35.42
CA ASN A 599 14.57 -8.30 34.68
C ASN A 599 15.45 -8.64 33.45
N VAL A 600 15.26 -9.83 32.87
CA VAL A 600 16.08 -10.37 31.79
C VAL A 600 15.21 -10.59 30.55
N TRP A 601 15.68 -10.09 29.42
CA TRP A 601 14.96 -10.04 28.15
C TRP A 601 15.77 -10.67 27.01
N LEU A 602 15.11 -11.16 25.98
CA LEU A 602 15.69 -11.74 24.77
C LEU A 602 15.47 -10.83 23.58
N ALA A 603 16.47 -10.70 22.71
CA ALA A 603 16.39 -9.91 21.49
C ALA A 603 17.18 -10.52 20.32
N GLY A 604 16.81 -10.10 19.11
CA GLY A 604 17.45 -10.46 17.85
C GLY A 604 17.14 -11.89 17.40
N ASP A 605 18.10 -12.51 16.72
CA ASP A 605 17.94 -13.86 16.18
C ASP A 605 17.73 -14.93 17.26
N LEU A 606 18.19 -14.68 18.50
CA LEU A 606 17.97 -15.58 19.63
C LEU A 606 16.48 -15.68 20.01
N LEU A 607 15.72 -14.60 19.81
CA LEU A 607 14.28 -14.54 20.07
C LEU A 607 13.47 -14.96 18.83
N THR A 608 13.77 -14.37 17.68
CA THR A 608 12.88 -14.42 16.51
C THR A 608 13.34 -15.41 15.43
N GLY A 609 14.64 -15.69 15.34
CA GLY A 609 15.22 -16.45 14.23
C GLY A 609 15.04 -15.81 12.85
N ALA A 610 14.72 -14.51 12.78
CA ALA A 610 14.38 -13.83 11.52
C ALA A 610 15.57 -13.75 10.54
N GLY A 611 16.81 -13.74 11.02
CA GLY A 611 18.00 -13.96 10.20
C GLY A 611 18.41 -12.78 9.30
N THR A 612 17.93 -11.57 9.59
CA THR A 612 18.33 -10.35 8.84
C THR A 612 18.69 -9.21 9.79
N VAL A 613 19.60 -8.35 9.36
CA VAL A 613 20.12 -7.22 10.15
C VAL A 613 19.00 -6.24 10.53
N ALA A 614 18.09 -5.93 9.61
CA ALA A 614 16.99 -5.01 9.85
C ALA A 614 16.03 -5.52 10.94
N HIS A 615 15.70 -6.82 10.92
CA HIS A 615 14.87 -7.44 11.97
C HIS A 615 15.58 -7.41 13.32
N ALA A 616 16.87 -7.74 13.36
CA ALA A 616 17.65 -7.69 14.59
C ALA A 616 17.70 -6.28 15.20
N ILE A 617 17.87 -5.24 14.37
CA ILE A 617 17.84 -3.84 14.82
C ILE A 617 16.47 -3.46 15.39
N GLY A 618 15.38 -3.74 14.64
CA GLY A 618 14.02 -3.40 15.07
C GLY A 618 13.64 -4.12 16.37
N ASP A 619 13.97 -5.40 16.47
CA ASP A 619 13.69 -6.20 17.66
C ASP A 619 14.53 -5.74 18.86
N GLY A 620 15.83 -5.46 18.67
CA GLY A 620 16.69 -4.89 19.72
C GLY A 620 16.15 -3.58 20.28
N ARG A 621 15.68 -2.67 19.41
CA ARG A 621 15.07 -1.40 19.82
C ARG A 621 13.77 -1.63 20.60
N ARG A 622 12.89 -2.48 20.07
CA ARG A 622 11.59 -2.79 20.68
C ARG A 622 11.75 -3.42 22.07
N VAL A 623 12.63 -4.40 22.20
CA VAL A 623 12.92 -5.07 23.47
C VAL A 623 13.56 -4.10 24.46
N ALA A 624 14.44 -3.19 24.01
CA ALA A 624 14.96 -2.14 24.88
C ALA A 624 13.85 -1.22 25.39
N ALA A 625 12.93 -0.77 24.54
CA ALA A 625 11.79 0.04 24.97
C ALA A 625 10.90 -0.70 26.00
N LEU A 626 10.63 -2.00 25.80
CA LEU A 626 9.90 -2.83 26.76
C LEU A 626 10.64 -2.96 28.10
N ALA A 627 11.94 -3.23 28.07
CA ALA A 627 12.77 -3.37 29.26
C ALA A 627 12.87 -2.06 30.07
N LEU A 628 12.73 -0.92 29.39
CA LEU A 628 12.70 0.40 30.01
C LEU A 628 11.32 0.80 30.53
N GLU A 629 10.28 0.03 30.23
CA GLU A 629 8.86 0.32 30.51
C GLU A 629 8.37 1.58 29.78
N SER A 630 8.97 1.89 28.63
CA SER A 630 8.54 2.95 27.74
C SER A 630 7.26 2.54 27.01
N ASN A 631 6.47 3.52 26.57
CA ASN A 631 5.31 3.21 25.74
C ASN A 631 5.76 2.67 24.38
N VAL A 632 5.49 1.39 24.13
CA VAL A 632 5.86 0.68 22.89
C VAL A 632 4.65 0.51 21.96
N ALA A 633 3.48 1.03 22.34
CA ALA A 633 2.27 0.94 21.52
C ALA A 633 2.47 1.72 20.22
N ARG A 634 2.55 1.01 19.10
CA ARG A 634 2.40 1.59 17.77
C ARG A 634 0.92 1.91 17.60
N GLU A 635 0.61 3.17 17.31
CA GLU A 635 -0.74 3.55 16.92
C GLU A 635 -1.08 2.81 15.63
N GLU A 636 -2.13 1.98 15.66
CA GLU A 636 -2.64 1.31 14.47
C GLU A 636 -3.22 2.37 13.53
N LYS A 637 -2.57 2.52 12.38
CA LYS A 637 -2.96 3.46 11.33
C LYS A 637 -3.55 2.67 10.17
N PRO A 638 -4.59 3.16 9.50
CA PRO A 638 -5.10 2.49 8.31
C PRO A 638 -4.00 2.46 7.24
N GLU A 639 -3.81 1.32 6.59
CA GLU A 639 -2.75 1.16 5.60
C GLU A 639 -3.15 1.75 4.25
N VAL A 640 -2.19 2.30 3.51
CA VAL A 640 -2.38 2.74 2.13
C VAL A 640 -2.41 1.53 1.20
N THR A 641 -3.51 1.36 0.49
CA THR A 641 -3.57 0.37 -0.59
C THR A 641 -2.86 0.91 -1.83
N PRO A 642 -2.12 0.07 -2.60
CA PRO A 642 -1.46 0.52 -3.83
C PRO A 642 -2.40 1.22 -4.82
N ASP A 643 -3.64 0.72 -4.96
CA ASP A 643 -4.67 1.31 -5.84
C ASP A 643 -5.26 2.61 -5.30
N GLY A 644 -5.06 2.92 -4.01
CA GLY A 644 -5.52 4.16 -3.38
C GLY A 644 -4.66 5.38 -3.74
N VAL A 645 -3.44 5.17 -4.26
CA VAL A 645 -2.55 6.24 -4.70
C VAL A 645 -2.86 6.61 -6.15
N ARG A 646 -3.05 7.89 -6.43
CA ARG A 646 -3.36 8.41 -7.76
C ARG A 646 -2.07 8.64 -8.55
N ALA A 647 -1.57 7.58 -9.18
CA ALA A 647 -0.31 7.61 -9.93
C ALA A 647 -0.31 8.64 -11.08
N ASP A 648 -1.48 9.04 -11.58
CA ASP A 648 -1.68 10.06 -12.63
C ASP A 648 -1.16 11.46 -12.26
N PHE A 649 -0.95 11.75 -10.97
CA PHE A 649 -0.36 13.00 -10.50
C PHE A 649 1.17 13.02 -10.53
N PHE A 650 1.80 11.90 -10.89
CA PHE A 650 3.25 11.72 -10.78
C PHE A 650 3.88 11.40 -12.13
N GLU A 651 5.01 12.05 -12.41
CA GLU A 651 5.78 11.78 -13.62
C GLU A 651 6.34 10.36 -13.60
N SER A 652 6.23 9.67 -14.74
CA SER A 652 6.81 8.35 -14.92
C SER A 652 8.31 8.46 -15.21
N ARG A 653 9.13 7.78 -14.40
CA ARG A 653 10.59 7.73 -14.48
C ARG A 653 11.09 6.38 -13.97
N PRO A 654 12.03 5.71 -14.67
CA PRO A 654 12.58 4.43 -14.23
C PRO A 654 13.36 4.58 -12.91
N PRO A 655 13.47 3.52 -12.09
CA PRO A 655 14.23 3.56 -10.85
C PRO A 655 15.71 3.78 -11.12
N MET A 656 16.36 4.56 -10.26
CA MET A 656 17.80 4.74 -10.30
C MET A 656 18.50 3.43 -9.94
N ALA A 657 19.18 2.86 -10.94
CA ALA A 657 19.97 1.66 -10.77
C ALA A 657 21.21 1.96 -9.89
N GLU A 658 21.56 1.02 -9.03
CA GLU A 658 22.83 1.06 -8.32
C GLU A 658 23.98 0.74 -9.30
N LYS A 659 25.08 1.47 -9.15
CA LYS A 659 26.31 1.15 -9.86
C LYS A 659 26.98 -0.06 -9.22
N HIS A 660 27.53 -0.93 -10.05
CA HIS A 660 28.25 -2.11 -9.61
C HIS A 660 29.58 -2.21 -10.35
N LEU A 661 30.62 -2.69 -9.65
CA LEU A 661 31.89 -3.03 -10.27
C LEU A 661 31.70 -4.05 -11.40
N GLN A 662 32.61 -4.05 -12.37
CA GLN A 662 32.60 -5.10 -13.41
C GLN A 662 33.06 -6.43 -12.81
N VAL A 663 32.56 -7.56 -13.35
CA VAL A 663 32.88 -8.90 -12.83
C VAL A 663 34.39 -9.14 -12.70
N ALA A 664 35.19 -8.68 -13.66
CA ALA A 664 36.65 -8.81 -13.61
C ALA A 664 37.25 -8.13 -12.36
N ASP A 665 36.76 -6.94 -12.02
CA ASP A 665 37.21 -6.19 -10.84
C ASP A 665 36.71 -6.82 -9.54
N ARG A 666 35.46 -7.31 -9.54
CA ARG A 666 34.85 -8.06 -8.42
C ARG A 666 35.65 -9.29 -8.04
N LEU A 667 36.15 -10.05 -9.03
CA LEU A 667 36.90 -11.28 -8.81
C LEU A 667 38.36 -11.03 -8.43
N SER A 668 38.91 -9.87 -8.78
CA SER A 668 40.32 -9.55 -8.54
C SER A 668 40.59 -8.91 -7.17
N SER A 669 39.54 -8.53 -6.42
CA SER A 669 39.68 -7.77 -5.20
C SER A 669 38.52 -7.98 -4.22
N PHE A 670 38.67 -7.45 -3.00
CA PHE A 670 37.60 -7.33 -2.01
C PHE A 670 37.02 -5.90 -1.96
N ALA A 671 37.19 -5.12 -3.03
CA ALA A 671 36.57 -3.81 -3.14
C ALA A 671 35.04 -3.92 -3.06
N GLU A 672 34.40 -2.88 -2.53
CA GLU A 672 32.95 -2.84 -2.39
C GLU A 672 32.27 -3.00 -3.76
N VAL A 673 31.37 -3.98 -3.89
CA VAL A 673 30.81 -4.38 -5.20
C VAL A 673 29.74 -3.41 -5.69
N SER A 674 28.77 -3.10 -4.82
CA SER A 674 27.77 -2.06 -5.10
C SER A 674 28.37 -0.72 -4.70
N GLU A 675 28.36 0.25 -5.60
CA GLU A 675 28.73 1.65 -5.36
C GLU A 675 27.50 2.51 -5.00
N GLY A 676 26.31 1.91 -4.95
CA GLY A 676 25.05 2.59 -4.64
C GLY A 676 24.53 3.48 -5.77
N ILE A 677 23.59 4.36 -5.41
CA ILE A 677 22.98 5.33 -6.33
C ILE A 677 23.83 6.61 -6.41
N THR A 678 23.67 7.39 -7.48
CA THR A 678 24.54 8.55 -7.75
C THR A 678 24.16 9.84 -7.03
N GLY A 679 22.92 9.95 -6.57
CA GLY A 679 22.41 11.20 -6.00
C GLY A 679 21.02 11.04 -5.39
N PRO A 680 20.49 12.12 -4.77
CA PRO A 680 19.23 12.09 -4.07
C PRO A 680 18.01 12.15 -5.00
N GLU A 681 18.19 12.28 -6.32
CA GLU A 681 17.09 12.48 -7.28
C GLU A 681 16.10 11.31 -7.31
N GLU A 682 16.50 10.12 -6.84
CA GLU A 682 15.59 8.99 -6.64
C GLU A 682 14.46 9.33 -5.65
N ALA A 683 14.69 10.23 -4.69
CA ALA A 683 13.68 10.70 -3.75
C ALA A 683 12.49 11.37 -4.45
N GLU A 684 12.72 12.02 -5.61
CA GLU A 684 11.67 12.68 -6.39
C GLU A 684 10.64 11.71 -6.97
N ARG A 685 10.97 10.42 -7.08
CA ARG A 685 10.04 9.37 -7.51
C ARG A 685 9.05 8.98 -6.43
N CYS A 686 9.32 9.28 -5.15
CA CYS A 686 8.46 8.85 -4.06
C CYS A 686 7.07 9.48 -4.13
N PHE A 687 6.03 8.63 -4.06
CA PHE A 687 4.63 9.08 -3.99
C PHE A 687 4.27 9.72 -2.65
N SER A 688 5.08 9.52 -1.60
CA SER A 688 4.77 9.95 -0.24
C SER A 688 3.42 9.39 0.26
N CYS A 689 3.19 8.10 0.01
CA CYS A 689 1.95 7.40 0.34
C CYS A 689 1.50 7.70 1.77
N GLY A 690 0.21 7.99 1.95
CA GLY A 690 -0.46 8.12 3.24
C GLY A 690 -0.12 9.39 4.02
N THR A 691 0.77 10.24 3.50
CA THR A 691 1.23 11.46 4.17
C THR A 691 0.86 12.69 3.36
N CYS A 692 0.33 13.71 4.02
CA CYS A 692 0.06 15.01 3.38
C CYS A 692 1.39 15.76 3.19
N THR A 693 1.68 16.20 1.97
CA THR A 693 2.92 16.94 1.61
C THR A 693 2.62 18.37 1.19
N ALA A 694 1.51 18.95 1.66
CA ALA A 694 1.08 20.29 1.31
C ALA A 694 1.04 20.63 -0.21
N CYS A 695 0.63 19.67 -1.05
CA CYS A 695 0.62 19.79 -2.52
C CYS A 695 -0.53 20.64 -3.12
N ASP A 696 -1.38 21.22 -2.27
CA ASP A 696 -2.50 22.10 -2.62
C ASP A 696 -3.59 21.49 -3.52
N THR A 697 -3.52 20.22 -3.89
CA THR A 697 -4.55 19.56 -4.73
C THR A 697 -5.93 19.62 -4.09
N CYS A 698 -6.03 19.38 -2.78
CA CYS A 698 -7.28 19.50 -2.02
C CYS A 698 -7.84 20.93 -2.01
N LEU A 699 -6.97 21.95 -1.95
CA LEU A 699 -7.32 23.37 -2.02
C LEU A 699 -7.93 23.70 -3.38
N TYR A 700 -7.26 23.32 -4.47
CA TYR A 700 -7.74 23.57 -5.83
C TYR A 700 -9.01 22.78 -6.18
N SER A 701 -9.15 21.57 -5.64
CA SER A 701 -10.29 20.70 -5.92
C SER A 701 -11.52 21.03 -5.08
N CYS A 702 -11.40 21.91 -4.07
CA CYS A 702 -12.51 22.26 -3.19
C CYS A 702 -13.52 23.17 -3.90
N PRO A 703 -14.74 22.68 -4.21
CA PRO A 703 -15.71 23.48 -4.97
C PRO A 703 -16.34 24.62 -4.17
N GLU A 704 -16.18 24.61 -2.84
CA GLU A 704 -16.69 25.64 -1.93
C GLU A 704 -15.59 26.63 -1.51
N GLY A 705 -14.31 26.34 -1.79
CA GLY A 705 -13.20 27.20 -1.40
C GLY A 705 -13.00 27.32 0.12
N VAL A 706 -13.37 26.28 0.88
CA VAL A 706 -13.42 26.29 2.36
C VAL A 706 -12.20 25.66 3.03
N ILE A 707 -11.23 25.24 2.23
CA ILE A 707 -9.95 24.73 2.73
C ILE A 707 -8.99 25.91 2.73
N SER A 708 -8.31 26.16 3.85
CA SER A 708 -7.25 27.15 3.96
C SER A 708 -5.95 26.49 4.40
N ARG A 709 -4.83 27.01 3.90
CA ARG A 709 -3.50 26.54 4.31
C ARG A 709 -3.06 27.26 5.59
N ASP A 710 -2.53 26.50 6.52
CA ASP A 710 -1.90 26.98 7.76
C ASP A 710 -0.52 26.33 7.90
N GLY A 711 0.51 27.01 7.41
CA GLY A 711 1.85 26.44 7.24
C GLY A 711 1.86 25.24 6.29
N GLU A 712 2.21 24.07 6.81
CA GLU A 712 2.21 22.77 6.11
C GLU A 712 0.93 21.96 6.32
N SER A 713 0.03 22.45 7.18
CA SER A 713 -1.26 21.85 7.45
C SER A 713 -2.38 22.57 6.69
N TYR A 714 -3.54 21.93 6.65
CA TYR A 714 -4.74 22.51 6.08
C TYR A 714 -5.86 22.51 7.10
N ASN A 715 -6.59 23.61 7.15
CA ASN A 715 -7.82 23.74 7.91
C ASN A 715 -9.02 23.66 6.96
N ILE A 716 -10.05 22.93 7.38
CA ILE A 716 -11.30 22.81 6.63
C ILE A 716 -12.36 23.54 7.45
N ASP A 717 -12.91 24.62 6.89
CA ASP A 717 -13.97 25.35 7.57
C ASP A 717 -15.25 24.49 7.59
N GLY A 718 -15.50 23.88 8.75
CA GLY A 718 -16.66 23.02 8.97
C GLY A 718 -17.99 23.76 8.90
N GLU A 719 -18.04 25.09 9.04
CA GLU A 719 -19.27 25.86 8.89
C GLU A 719 -19.73 25.92 7.43
N PHE A 720 -18.78 25.87 6.49
CA PHE A 720 -19.03 25.96 5.05
C PHE A 720 -18.69 24.66 4.29
N CYS A 721 -18.19 23.62 4.96
CA CYS A 721 -17.89 22.36 4.32
C CYS A 721 -19.13 21.48 4.16
N LYS A 722 -19.67 21.39 2.94
CA LYS A 722 -20.83 20.51 2.63
C LYS A 722 -20.55 19.00 2.67
N GLY A 723 -19.31 18.56 2.94
CA GLY A 723 -18.96 17.14 3.05
C GLY A 723 -18.99 16.34 1.75
N CYS A 724 -18.69 16.95 0.59
CA CYS A 724 -18.76 16.28 -0.72
C CYS A 724 -17.64 15.27 -1.00
N GLY A 725 -16.54 15.28 -0.22
CA GLY A 725 -15.43 14.33 -0.36
C GLY A 725 -14.54 14.49 -1.60
N ILE A 726 -14.73 15.52 -2.44
CA ILE A 726 -13.88 15.73 -3.63
C ILE A 726 -12.41 15.91 -3.24
N CYS A 727 -12.10 16.67 -2.17
CA CYS A 727 -10.73 16.81 -1.68
C CYS A 727 -10.09 15.47 -1.26
N VAL A 728 -10.90 14.52 -0.78
CA VAL A 728 -10.46 13.17 -0.43
C VAL A 728 -10.20 12.35 -1.69
N ALA A 729 -11.15 12.36 -2.64
CA ALA A 729 -11.05 11.61 -3.89
C ALA A 729 -9.91 12.09 -4.81
N GLU A 730 -9.62 13.40 -4.78
CA GLU A 730 -8.50 14.00 -5.52
C GLU A 730 -7.20 14.01 -4.72
N CYS A 731 -7.15 13.48 -3.49
CA CYS A 731 -5.91 13.41 -2.74
C CYS A 731 -4.97 12.38 -3.42
N PRO A 732 -3.82 12.79 -3.98
CA PRO A 732 -3.03 11.87 -4.78
C PRO A 732 -2.34 10.77 -3.95
N ARG A 733 -2.28 10.96 -2.63
CA ARG A 733 -1.48 10.16 -1.70
C ARG A 733 -2.32 9.35 -0.73
N MET A 734 -3.64 9.45 -0.79
CA MET A 734 -4.54 8.87 0.21
C MET A 734 -4.29 9.41 1.64
N ALA A 735 -3.98 10.71 1.76
CA ALA A 735 -3.70 11.38 3.05
C ALA A 735 -4.95 12.03 3.70
N MET A 736 -6.14 11.70 3.18
CA MET A 736 -7.42 12.20 3.68
C MET A 736 -8.44 11.07 3.71
N ASN A 737 -9.43 11.17 4.59
CA ASN A 737 -10.58 10.26 4.62
C ASN A 737 -11.89 11.03 4.88
N MET A 738 -13.01 10.41 4.54
CA MET A 738 -14.33 10.85 4.98
C MET A 738 -14.70 10.10 6.27
N SER A 739 -15.10 10.84 7.30
CA SER A 739 -15.72 10.26 8.50
C SER A 739 -17.19 10.63 8.56
N GLY A 740 -18.02 9.78 9.17
CA GLY A 740 -19.38 10.16 9.54
C GLY A 740 -19.36 11.29 10.55
N LEU A 741 -20.43 12.10 10.61
CA LEU A 741 -20.65 12.97 11.75
C LEU A 741 -20.75 12.08 12.99
N GLU A 742 -19.71 12.06 13.84
CA GLU A 742 -19.78 11.37 15.12
C GLU A 742 -21.06 11.79 15.84
N SER A 743 -21.83 10.82 16.33
CA SER A 743 -23.02 11.06 17.14
C SER A 743 -22.61 11.64 18.48
N GLY A 744 -22.29 12.93 18.49
CA GLY A 744 -21.67 13.62 19.61
C GLY A 744 -21.70 15.13 19.43
N ARG A 745 -22.90 15.71 19.31
CA ARG A 745 -23.10 17.04 19.90
C ARG A 745 -22.98 16.84 21.41
N GLN A 746 -21.88 17.29 22.03
CA GLN A 746 -21.91 17.68 23.44
C GLN A 746 -22.86 18.86 23.61
#